data_AF-A0A4R0K4U1-F1
#
_entry.id   AF-A0A4R0K4U1-F1
#
_cell.length_a   1.000
_cell.length_b   1.000
_cell.length_c   1.000
_cell.angle_alpha   90.00
_cell.angle_beta   90.00
_cell.angle_gamma   90.00
#
_symmetry.space_group_name_H-M   'P 1'
#
loop_
_entity.id
_entity.type
_entity.pdbx_description
1 polymer ?
#
loop_
_entity_poly.entity_id
_entity_poly.type
_entity_poly.pdbx_seq_one_letter_code
_entity_poly.pdbx_strand_id
1 'polypeptide(L)'
;MSSAVEDGPFDILGSKVLLGVQVVDLSRLSTHPIPMVGQGLVTVAGQGPTDSNGAGKSSWIAALSLLHADDQWRLTSGAPGAAELLFTAEAAGQEGNWSNVDRGYIVGVFSDPELTDLDELEAAAITVWIRINRKASYIDLRWKNGLHVPYGATEAERAAGADALWAALPHSNGRTDFHANKLSTVLYGGQVRCVSFLSTSVRSSPTANLLAEPLNELGPARIFNAIATLTGLDHELEQEQAHRSAEHTQREATKQATADLQRWEQEMATVEAGILQRGAAREALAAAKESWRARCARHLIDGDARNSEILQELAVLDERVAEQEARREAVDHEIDAFGNEEVLLRDVQLTRQERDKLDARDRELDLAQRSVREQLERLGQEHRRLLEAGRSADGRDLAAAADEQTEARSVLEEHIGRDHAARSAVDYAAAELREAESGQTVSATQQQVLENAGIECGALTDITELSSSARAEWEPRLAPYREAVVIDAGDAAVASAALAEAGYAGFLLVLANRPDGRKGLRGGPKSADKRFKLDEFFVVLGERATKENIDDVAGVVAVGQFDEPLTGRTARIEAARRRVEAAVEARGVASAALDQARARVEQAERRTAAARALADAESVQEQILALRDSIDRHENDRDSLAPQLQAAKESAEAAAGQQLVRDERLKNLEATRRDHERILDDLAARRLTLLEEQTSLDLTTRATAWGTAPAEAEEFILGLPDDAQRRTTADWNHQACTQLDDVIRRCFPNARSREEIPTELFEILNGPDGWTNGTLGTRVGLVPALHRTLSSHLAQHETFDSLQQQQIASQRAERNAALERAREGLGEAESTARAHRASLADGIKARLRLVSQEFDRLDQQYGGYGAKLEYPEPDPPAEPDKPWRWTVTPKWRRSEGGPYSAFNVKGNTAQMDEKAVKLVCAAALAGGSDRPLLLILDELGRNLGSQHRREAVALFEQIGRDRNITVIGALQDDMERYALASSRLYVKLRRSSDTMAYNQAPVVKGNEDYAARVELLRTWLTSYRGPTPTLELATLTP
;
A
#
# COMPACT_ATOMS: atom_id res chain seq x y z
N MET A 1 -3.47 -2.44 53.64
CA MET A 1 -4.26 -2.85 52.45
C MET A 1 -5.24 -1.74 52.12
N SER A 2 -4.88 -0.90 51.15
CA SER A 2 -5.75 0.06 50.47
C SER A 2 -5.53 -0.20 48.98
N SER A 3 -6.61 -0.54 48.29
CA SER A 3 -6.63 -1.05 46.93
C SER A 3 -6.36 0.02 45.87
N ALA A 4 -5.68 -0.43 44.81
CA ALA A 4 -5.86 -0.07 43.40
C ALA A 4 -6.09 1.41 43.07
N VAL A 5 -5.03 2.05 42.57
CA VAL A 5 -5.19 3.15 41.60
C VAL A 5 -5.23 2.50 40.22
N GLU A 6 -6.43 2.38 39.66
CA GLU A 6 -6.63 2.25 38.22
C GLU A 6 -6.40 3.62 37.58
N ASP A 7 -5.31 3.77 36.83
CA ASP A 7 -5.18 4.71 35.71
C ASP A 7 -4.48 3.94 34.57
N GLY A 8 -5.20 3.57 33.51
CA GLY A 8 -4.64 2.84 32.36
C GLY A 8 -4.07 3.75 31.26
N PRO A 9 -3.34 3.24 30.25
CA PRO A 9 -2.42 2.11 30.23
C PRO A 9 -1.00 2.62 29.89
N PHE A 10 -0.58 3.78 30.40
CA PHE A 10 0.67 3.99 31.18
C PHE A 10 1.12 5.47 31.22
N ASP A 11 1.48 5.92 32.43
CA ASP A 11 2.18 7.16 32.80
C ASP A 11 3.02 6.83 34.05
N ILE A 12 4.12 6.09 33.83
CA ILE A 12 4.82 5.39 34.91
C ILE A 12 5.48 6.34 35.92
N LEU A 13 6.01 7.47 35.47
CA LEU A 13 6.79 8.37 36.31
C LEU A 13 5.96 9.48 36.97
N GLY A 14 4.82 9.88 36.40
CA GLY A 14 3.95 10.91 36.96
C GLY A 14 4.70 12.18 37.38
N SER A 15 4.69 12.51 38.68
CA SER A 15 5.35 13.68 39.26
C SER A 15 6.81 13.45 39.71
N LYS A 16 7.37 12.25 39.57
CA LYS A 16 8.73 11.91 40.07
C LYS A 16 9.84 12.60 39.28
N VAL A 17 10.90 13.06 39.94
CA VAL A 17 12.07 13.71 39.30
C VAL A 17 13.29 12.80 39.29
N LEU A 18 14.23 13.08 38.39
CA LEU A 18 15.50 12.36 38.31
C LEU A 18 16.37 12.65 39.54
N LEU A 19 16.70 11.61 40.31
CA LEU A 19 17.58 11.68 41.49
C LEU A 19 18.95 11.02 41.28
N GLY A 20 19.10 10.23 40.21
CA GLY A 20 20.37 9.64 39.84
C GLY A 20 20.38 9.19 38.40
N VAL A 21 21.54 9.31 37.76
CA VAL A 21 21.77 8.77 36.41
C VAL A 21 23.06 7.98 36.39
N GLN A 22 23.04 6.84 35.71
CA GLN A 22 24.24 6.08 35.37
C GLN A 22 24.19 5.73 33.89
N VAL A 23 25.31 5.92 33.20
CA VAL A 23 25.46 5.60 31.78
C VAL A 23 26.51 4.52 31.63
N VAL A 24 26.30 3.59 30.70
CA VAL A 24 27.23 2.48 30.44
C VAL A 24 27.43 2.37 28.94
N ASP A 25 28.69 2.39 28.49
CA ASP A 25 29.07 2.29 27.08
C ASP A 25 28.49 3.39 26.17
N LEU A 26 28.32 4.60 26.72
CA LEU A 26 27.91 5.80 26.00
C LEU A 26 29.07 6.79 25.87
N SER A 27 29.44 7.14 24.63
CA SER A 27 30.51 8.08 24.30
C SER A 27 31.75 7.78 25.16
N ARG A 28 32.45 8.79 25.68
CA ARG A 28 33.60 8.62 26.60
C ARG A 28 33.20 8.67 28.08
N LEU A 29 31.90 8.52 28.41
CA LEU A 29 31.38 8.75 29.76
C LEU A 29 31.73 7.59 30.69
N SER A 30 32.03 7.90 31.96
CA SER A 30 32.37 6.87 32.94
C SER A 30 31.13 6.15 33.45
N THR A 31 31.26 4.89 33.85
CA THR A 31 30.14 4.10 34.44
C THR A 31 29.76 4.46 35.88
N HIS A 32 30.27 5.56 36.44
CA HIS A 32 29.93 5.97 37.80
C HIS A 32 28.52 6.59 37.85
N PRO A 33 27.68 6.23 38.85
CA PRO A 33 26.41 6.90 39.04
C PRO A 33 26.63 8.36 39.47
N ILE A 34 25.89 9.28 38.86
CA ILE A 34 25.88 10.70 39.18
C ILE A 34 24.58 11.00 39.92
N PRO A 35 24.64 11.43 41.20
CA PRO A 35 23.45 11.90 41.90
C PRO A 35 22.94 13.19 41.28
N MET A 36 21.63 13.31 41.20
CA MET A 36 20.91 14.44 40.61
C MET A 36 20.04 15.11 41.65
N VAL A 37 19.83 16.42 41.50
CA VAL A 37 18.87 17.18 42.32
C VAL A 37 17.88 17.83 41.37
N GLY A 38 16.58 17.67 41.65
CA GLY A 38 15.53 18.35 40.90
C GLY A 38 15.40 19.81 41.31
N GLN A 39 14.75 20.61 40.44
CA GLN A 39 14.37 22.01 40.62
C GLN A 39 15.56 22.98 40.78
N GLY A 40 15.76 23.88 39.83
CA GLY A 40 16.89 24.81 39.82
C GLY A 40 17.99 24.41 38.84
N LEU A 41 19.15 25.05 38.96
CA LEU A 41 20.23 24.93 37.98
C LEU A 41 21.26 23.84 38.36
N VAL A 42 21.41 22.86 37.48
CA VAL A 42 22.51 21.90 37.43
C VAL A 42 23.49 22.36 36.35
N THR A 43 24.78 22.44 36.67
CA THR A 43 25.80 22.84 35.71
C THR A 43 26.79 21.72 35.43
N VAL A 44 27.17 21.58 34.16
CA VAL A 44 28.07 20.53 33.68
C VAL A 44 29.32 21.17 33.09
N ALA A 45 30.45 20.96 33.74
CA ALA A 45 31.77 21.35 33.26
C ALA A 45 32.54 20.14 32.72
N GLY A 46 33.53 20.42 31.87
CA GLY A 46 34.36 19.42 31.23
C GLY A 46 35.84 19.76 31.43
N GLN A 47 36.65 18.75 31.62
CA GLN A 47 38.11 18.86 31.62
C GLN A 47 38.65 17.71 30.79
N GLY A 48 38.88 17.96 29.51
CA GLY A 48 39.55 17.02 28.62
C GLY A 48 41.05 17.28 28.55
N PRO A 49 41.79 16.42 27.81
CA PRO A 49 43.25 16.49 27.71
C PRO A 49 43.76 17.68 26.88
N THR A 50 42.98 18.16 25.90
CA THR A 50 43.31 19.34 25.09
C THR A 50 42.33 20.49 25.32
N ASP A 51 41.02 20.20 25.34
CA ASP A 51 39.95 21.17 25.64
C ASP A 51 38.85 20.54 26.51
N SER A 52 37.88 21.33 26.98
CA SER A 52 36.78 20.80 27.80
C SER A 52 35.74 19.97 27.02
N ASN A 53 35.73 20.07 25.69
CA ASN A 53 34.80 19.34 24.84
C ASN A 53 35.16 17.85 24.80
N GLY A 54 36.45 17.53 24.86
CA GLY A 54 36.95 16.16 24.91
C GLY A 54 36.49 15.32 26.12
N ALA A 55 35.82 15.94 27.11
CA ALA A 55 35.23 15.27 28.28
C ALA A 55 33.78 14.78 28.08
N GLY A 56 33.13 15.05 26.94
CA GLY A 56 31.82 14.48 26.61
C GLY A 56 30.61 15.16 27.28
N LYS A 57 30.69 16.46 27.58
CA LYS A 57 29.58 17.26 28.17
C LYS A 57 28.27 17.07 27.39
N SER A 58 28.33 17.29 26.07
CA SER A 58 27.16 17.20 25.17
C SER A 58 26.58 15.79 25.10
N SER A 59 27.44 14.75 25.13
CA SER A 59 26.97 13.36 25.17
C SER A 59 26.23 13.03 26.47
N TRP A 60 26.65 13.58 27.62
CA TRP A 60 25.97 13.35 28.90
C TRP A 60 24.59 13.99 28.95
N ILE A 61 24.48 15.26 28.54
CA ILE A 61 23.16 15.92 28.49
C ILE A 61 22.25 15.33 27.40
N ALA A 62 22.81 14.79 26.30
CA ALA A 62 22.04 14.07 25.30
C ALA A 62 21.47 12.75 25.84
N ALA A 63 22.22 12.01 26.65
CA ALA A 63 21.69 10.85 27.36
C ALA A 63 20.51 11.23 28.29
N LEU A 64 20.60 12.38 28.96
CA LEU A 64 19.51 12.88 29.81
C LEU A 64 18.28 13.31 29.02
N SER A 65 18.44 13.94 27.86
CA SER A 65 17.29 14.30 27.01
C SER A 65 16.60 13.07 26.44
N LEU A 66 17.36 12.04 26.07
CA LEU A 66 16.80 10.77 25.61
C LEU A 66 16.04 10.05 26.74
N LEU A 67 16.61 10.03 27.96
CA LEU A 67 15.97 9.48 29.15
C LEU A 67 14.60 10.13 29.42
N HIS A 68 14.48 11.42 29.13
CA HIS A 68 13.24 12.18 29.31
C HIS A 68 12.37 12.27 28.06
N ALA A 69 12.61 11.38 27.08
CA ALA A 69 11.81 11.25 25.87
C ALA A 69 11.64 12.57 25.09
N ASP A 70 12.72 13.35 24.95
CA ASP A 70 12.69 14.57 24.13
C ASP A 70 12.35 14.25 22.67
N ASP A 71 11.37 14.96 22.10
CA ASP A 71 10.89 14.76 20.74
C ASP A 71 11.97 15.04 19.67
N GLN A 72 13.05 15.75 20.02
CA GLN A 72 14.21 15.94 19.13
C GLN A 72 14.83 14.63 18.64
N TRP A 73 14.64 13.53 19.38
CA TRP A 73 15.12 12.20 18.99
C TRP A 73 14.29 11.53 17.90
N ARG A 74 13.19 12.12 17.42
CA ARG A 74 12.26 11.53 16.43
C ARG A 74 11.80 10.13 16.86
N LEU A 75 11.24 10.06 18.05
CA LEU A 75 10.78 8.83 18.69
C LEU A 75 9.83 8.01 17.79
N THR A 76 8.95 8.67 17.04
CA THR A 76 8.03 8.05 16.06
C THR A 76 8.76 7.34 14.92
N SER A 77 9.94 7.81 14.53
CA SER A 77 10.80 7.21 13.49
C SER A 77 11.76 6.14 14.05
N GLY A 78 11.61 5.73 15.30
CA GLY A 78 12.46 4.71 15.94
C GLY A 78 13.74 5.24 16.57
N ALA A 79 13.95 6.57 16.62
CA ALA A 79 15.11 7.24 17.20
C ALA A 79 16.50 6.74 16.73
N PRO A 80 16.76 6.67 15.40
CA PRO A 80 18.03 6.16 14.88
C PRO A 80 19.27 6.92 15.38
N GLY A 81 19.13 8.23 15.64
CA GLY A 81 20.22 9.05 16.17
C GLY A 81 20.73 8.64 17.54
N ALA A 82 19.94 7.88 18.34
CA ALA A 82 20.39 7.39 19.64
C ALA A 82 21.63 6.50 19.54
N ALA A 83 21.79 5.75 18.43
CA ALA A 83 22.96 4.90 18.20
C ALA A 83 24.28 5.68 18.13
N GLU A 84 24.25 6.97 17.77
CA GLU A 84 25.43 7.84 17.74
C GLU A 84 25.97 8.17 19.15
N LEU A 85 25.17 7.93 20.20
CA LEU A 85 25.62 8.07 21.59
C LEU A 85 26.49 6.91 22.07
N LEU A 86 26.50 5.78 21.37
CA LEU A 86 27.28 4.60 21.76
C LEU A 86 28.78 4.87 21.67
N PHE A 87 29.56 4.23 22.55
CA PHE A 87 31.02 4.29 22.48
C PHE A 87 31.53 3.79 21.10
N THR A 88 32.42 4.56 20.49
CA THR A 88 33.21 4.11 19.33
C THR A 88 34.69 4.34 19.57
N ALA A 89 35.49 3.36 19.15
CA ALA A 89 36.95 3.40 19.33
C ALA A 89 37.58 4.56 18.56
N GLU A 90 37.05 4.86 17.38
CA GLU A 90 37.41 6.02 16.55
C GLU A 90 37.13 7.33 17.28
N ALA A 91 35.89 7.55 17.76
CA ALA A 91 35.54 8.78 18.46
C ALA A 91 36.24 8.90 19.81
N ALA A 92 36.77 7.83 20.40
CA ALA A 92 37.61 7.86 21.60
C ALA A 92 39.12 8.04 21.30
N GLY A 93 39.55 7.94 20.04
CA GLY A 93 40.96 7.93 19.66
C GLY A 93 41.73 6.72 20.18
N GLN A 94 41.05 5.57 20.29
CA GLN A 94 41.53 4.32 20.90
C GLN A 94 41.52 3.14 19.91
N GLU A 95 41.62 3.44 18.61
CA GLU A 95 41.71 2.44 17.55
C GLU A 95 42.89 1.49 17.82
N GLY A 96 42.60 0.20 17.99
CA GLY A 96 43.59 -0.86 18.27
C GLY A 96 43.51 -1.47 19.68
N ASN A 97 43.02 -0.73 20.68
CA ASN A 97 42.87 -1.23 22.06
C ASN A 97 41.40 -1.51 22.45
N TRP A 98 40.46 -0.86 21.77
CA TRP A 98 39.03 -0.98 22.05
C TRP A 98 38.25 -1.23 20.76
N SER A 99 37.14 -1.96 20.86
CA SER A 99 36.17 -2.13 19.78
C SER A 99 34.97 -1.22 19.99
N ASN A 100 34.22 -1.01 18.91
CA ASN A 100 32.93 -0.37 18.95
C ASN A 100 31.93 -1.22 19.76
N VAL A 101 31.09 -0.60 20.60
CA VAL A 101 30.08 -1.31 21.41
C VAL A 101 28.77 -1.51 20.63
N ASP A 102 28.20 -2.71 20.66
CA ASP A 102 26.94 -2.99 19.95
C ASP A 102 25.70 -2.40 20.66
N ARG A 103 25.80 -2.21 21.97
CA ARG A 103 24.74 -1.68 22.83
C ARG A 103 25.31 -0.89 24.00
N GLY A 104 24.48 -0.06 24.61
CA GLY A 104 24.78 0.71 25.81
C GLY A 104 23.52 1.02 26.61
N TYR A 105 23.67 1.55 27.82
CA TYR A 105 22.55 1.74 28.75
C TYR A 105 22.52 3.14 29.34
N ILE A 106 21.32 3.71 29.43
CA ILE A 106 21.02 4.87 30.28
C ILE A 106 20.11 4.39 31.40
N VAL A 107 20.56 4.51 32.64
CA VAL A 107 19.84 4.10 33.84
C VAL A 107 19.47 5.34 34.63
N GLY A 108 18.18 5.64 34.71
CA GLY A 108 17.62 6.77 35.45
C GLY A 108 16.89 6.31 36.70
N VAL A 109 17.19 6.91 37.84
CA VAL A 109 16.48 6.65 39.11
C VAL A 109 15.59 7.85 39.41
N PHE A 110 14.29 7.63 39.47
CA PHE A 110 13.28 8.66 39.69
C PHE A 110 12.57 8.45 41.03
N SER A 111 12.38 9.51 41.81
CA SER A 111 11.57 9.48 43.02
C SER A 111 10.95 10.84 43.30
N ASP A 112 10.23 10.96 44.40
CA ASP A 112 9.68 12.23 44.86
C ASP A 112 10.83 13.15 45.36
N PRO A 113 10.92 14.41 44.87
CA PRO A 113 11.97 15.33 45.27
C PRO A 113 11.99 15.69 46.76
N GLU A 114 10.86 15.61 47.46
CA GLU A 114 10.69 16.10 48.84
C GLU A 114 11.12 15.07 49.90
N LEU A 115 11.22 13.79 49.51
CA LEU A 115 11.58 12.70 50.44
C LEU A 115 13.05 12.78 50.85
N THR A 116 13.30 12.92 52.16
CA THR A 116 14.66 13.04 52.72
C THR A 116 15.14 11.77 53.44
N ASP A 117 14.23 10.91 53.85
CA ASP A 117 14.52 9.60 54.47
C ASP A 117 14.84 8.53 53.40
N LEU A 118 15.81 7.65 53.68
CA LEU A 118 16.29 6.65 52.71
C LEU A 118 15.29 5.51 52.47
N ASP A 119 14.58 5.06 53.50
CA ASP A 119 13.65 3.92 53.38
C ASP A 119 12.41 4.35 52.59
N GLU A 120 11.92 5.57 52.84
CA GLU A 120 10.83 6.18 52.06
C GLU A 120 11.26 6.47 50.61
N LEU A 121 12.49 6.95 50.42
CA LEU A 121 13.07 7.20 49.10
C LEU A 121 13.16 5.91 48.27
N GLU A 122 13.63 4.83 48.87
CA GLU A 122 13.79 3.52 48.22
C GLU A 122 12.44 2.89 47.86
N ALA A 123 11.46 2.98 48.76
CA ALA A 123 10.10 2.51 48.49
C ALA A 123 9.41 3.29 47.35
N ALA A 124 9.67 4.59 47.23
CA ALA A 124 9.09 5.44 46.21
C ALA A 124 9.87 5.48 44.89
N ALA A 125 11.08 4.91 44.85
CA ALA A 125 11.97 4.96 43.70
C ALA A 125 11.47 4.08 42.54
N ILE A 126 11.67 4.57 41.32
CA ILE A 126 11.50 3.81 40.08
C ILE A 126 12.79 3.93 39.29
N THR A 127 13.40 2.79 38.96
CA THR A 127 14.56 2.76 38.07
C THR A 127 14.10 2.46 36.65
N VAL A 128 14.42 3.37 35.73
CA VAL A 128 14.16 3.28 34.29
C VAL A 128 15.45 2.95 33.56
N TRP A 129 15.39 1.99 32.66
CA TRP A 129 16.48 1.56 31.82
C TRP A 129 16.12 1.77 30.35
N ILE A 130 16.99 2.51 29.64
CA ILE A 130 16.96 2.64 28.19
C ILE A 130 18.18 1.91 27.64
N ARG A 131 17.95 0.81 26.92
CA ARG A 131 18.99 0.15 26.14
C ARG A 131 19.05 0.78 24.76
N ILE A 132 20.21 1.31 24.39
CA ILE A 132 20.49 1.82 23.05
C ILE A 132 21.18 0.70 22.27
N ASN A 133 20.66 0.35 21.10
CA ASN A 133 21.25 -0.64 20.20
C ASN A 133 21.81 0.05 18.95
N ARG A 134 22.91 -0.47 18.42
CA ARG A 134 23.52 0.03 17.16
C ARG A 134 22.66 -0.24 15.92
N LYS A 135 21.77 -1.24 15.97
CA LYS A 135 20.82 -1.63 14.91
C LYS A 135 19.38 -1.52 15.43
N ALA A 136 18.41 -1.47 14.52
CA ALA A 136 17.00 -1.46 14.88
C ALA A 136 16.59 -2.76 15.64
N SER A 137 15.80 -2.71 16.71
CA SER A 137 15.19 -1.54 17.38
C SER A 137 16.24 -0.72 18.14
N TYR A 138 16.47 0.53 17.74
CA TYR A 138 17.56 1.36 18.31
C TYR A 138 17.40 1.64 19.81
N ILE A 139 16.18 1.51 20.33
CA ILE A 139 15.84 1.75 21.74
C ILE A 139 14.91 0.65 22.24
N ASP A 140 15.24 0.10 23.41
CA ASP A 140 14.34 -0.73 24.21
C ASP A 140 14.22 -0.16 25.63
N LEU A 141 13.00 -0.14 26.16
CA LEU A 141 12.67 0.43 27.48
C LEU A 141 12.32 -0.68 28.48
N ARG A 142 12.89 -0.62 29.69
CA ARG A 142 12.45 -1.39 30.87
C ARG A 142 12.39 -0.50 32.10
N TRP A 143 11.57 -0.85 33.09
CA TRP A 143 11.57 -0.16 34.39
C TRP A 143 11.22 -1.13 35.52
N LYS A 144 11.59 -0.76 36.75
CA LYS A 144 11.26 -1.53 37.96
C LYS A 144 11.25 -0.61 39.18
N ASN A 145 10.36 -0.90 40.14
CA ASN A 145 10.33 -0.21 41.43
C ASN A 145 11.57 -0.55 42.27
N GLY A 146 12.02 0.42 43.07
CA GLY A 146 13.25 0.37 43.84
C GLY A 146 14.49 0.75 43.01
N LEU A 147 15.65 0.63 43.64
CA LEU A 147 16.95 0.95 43.05
C LEU A 147 17.51 -0.26 42.30
N HIS A 148 17.72 -0.16 40.98
CA HIS A 148 18.27 -1.24 40.14
C HIS A 148 19.40 -0.73 39.25
N VAL A 149 20.53 -0.37 39.86
CA VAL A 149 21.69 0.24 39.17
C VAL A 149 22.90 -0.70 39.16
N PRO A 150 23.73 -0.72 38.08
CA PRO A 150 24.97 -1.50 38.06
C PRO A 150 25.96 -1.09 39.14
N TYR A 151 26.46 -2.08 39.88
CA TYR A 151 27.42 -1.88 40.96
C TYR A 151 28.75 -2.59 40.69
N GLY A 152 29.85 -2.01 41.16
CA GLY A 152 31.20 -2.54 41.00
C GLY A 152 32.26 -1.53 41.46
N ALA A 153 33.40 -2.03 41.92
CA ALA A 153 34.56 -1.21 42.31
C ALA A 153 35.29 -0.67 41.09
N THR A 154 35.30 -1.44 39.98
CA THR A 154 35.92 -1.03 38.71
C THR A 154 34.88 -0.65 37.65
N GLU A 155 35.32 0.06 36.63
CA GLU A 155 34.47 0.44 35.49
C GLU A 155 34.01 -0.79 34.68
N ALA A 156 34.91 -1.76 34.49
CA ALA A 156 34.62 -3.02 33.82
C ALA A 156 33.60 -3.88 34.59
N GLU A 157 33.67 -3.93 35.92
CA GLU A 157 32.66 -4.62 36.75
C GLU A 157 31.27 -4.02 36.59
N ARG A 158 31.17 -2.69 36.60
CA ARG A 158 29.88 -2.00 36.40
C ARG A 158 29.34 -2.19 34.98
N ALA A 159 30.22 -2.15 33.97
CA ALA A 159 29.82 -2.41 32.58
C ALA A 159 29.33 -3.85 32.39
N ALA A 160 30.09 -4.84 32.85
CA ALA A 160 29.72 -6.26 32.78
C ALA A 160 28.43 -6.57 33.57
N GLY A 161 28.24 -5.93 34.73
CA GLY A 161 27.03 -6.08 35.54
C GLY A 161 25.77 -5.51 34.89
N ALA A 162 25.90 -4.56 33.95
CA ALA A 162 24.76 -3.92 33.31
C ALA A 162 23.95 -4.87 32.42
N ASP A 163 24.62 -5.70 31.61
CA ASP A 163 23.96 -6.70 30.77
C ASP A 163 23.20 -7.75 31.60
N ALA A 164 23.84 -8.24 32.68
CA ALA A 164 23.23 -9.21 33.58
C ALA A 164 21.98 -8.63 34.27
N LEU A 165 22.06 -7.38 34.73
CA LEU A 165 20.95 -6.71 35.39
C LEU A 165 19.81 -6.43 34.38
N TRP A 166 20.12 -5.96 33.17
CA TRP A 166 19.13 -5.78 32.11
C TRP A 166 18.40 -7.10 31.80
N ALA A 167 19.13 -8.21 31.64
CA ALA A 167 18.53 -9.52 31.39
C ALA A 167 17.61 -10.00 32.52
N ALA A 168 17.91 -9.64 33.77
CA ALA A 168 17.10 -9.96 34.94
C ALA A 168 15.87 -9.05 35.12
N LEU A 169 15.80 -7.90 34.44
CA LEU A 169 14.62 -7.03 34.47
C LEU A 169 13.47 -7.65 33.64
N PRO A 170 12.21 -7.57 34.14
CA PRO A 170 11.06 -8.04 33.37
C PRO A 170 10.89 -7.20 32.10
N HIS A 171 10.39 -7.85 31.04
CA HIS A 171 10.03 -7.17 29.80
C HIS A 171 8.85 -6.23 30.04
N SER A 172 8.94 -5.00 29.53
CA SER A 172 7.99 -3.93 29.86
C SER A 172 6.62 -4.06 29.21
N ASN A 173 6.51 -4.79 28.08
CA ASN A 173 5.26 -5.04 27.35
C ASN A 173 4.87 -6.54 27.39
N GLY A 174 5.11 -7.20 28.53
CA GLY A 174 4.80 -8.61 28.73
C GLY A 174 5.83 -9.55 28.10
N ARG A 175 5.73 -9.83 26.80
CA ARG A 175 6.68 -10.72 26.08
C ARG A 175 7.80 -9.97 25.35
N THR A 176 7.65 -8.66 25.14
CA THR A 176 8.61 -7.80 24.44
C THR A 176 8.83 -6.51 25.23
N ASP A 177 9.80 -5.69 24.81
CA ASP A 177 10.01 -4.36 25.36
C ASP A 177 9.25 -3.29 24.56
N PHE A 178 8.96 -2.15 25.18
CA PHE A 178 8.53 -0.95 24.46
C PHE A 178 9.72 -0.31 23.72
N HIS A 179 9.45 0.20 22.51
CA HIS A 179 10.43 0.86 21.66
C HIS A 179 10.26 2.39 21.66
N ALA A 180 11.16 3.09 20.95
CA ALA A 180 11.22 4.55 20.92
C ALA A 180 9.86 5.25 20.74
N ASN A 181 9.00 4.77 19.82
CA ASN A 181 7.72 5.40 19.50
C ASN A 181 6.68 5.41 20.64
N LYS A 182 6.89 4.60 21.68
CA LYS A 182 6.03 4.53 22.87
C LYS A 182 6.69 5.12 24.12
N LEU A 183 7.95 5.56 24.04
CA LEU A 183 8.73 6.03 25.18
C LEU A 183 8.03 7.19 25.94
N SER A 184 7.63 8.24 25.21
CA SER A 184 6.94 9.41 25.79
C SER A 184 5.57 9.05 26.37
N THR A 185 4.78 8.24 25.66
CA THR A 185 3.48 7.78 26.15
C THR A 185 3.62 6.95 27.41
N VAL A 186 4.50 5.94 27.44
CA VAL A 186 4.62 4.99 28.56
C VAL A 186 5.21 5.67 29.80
N LEU A 187 6.30 6.42 29.67
CA LEU A 187 6.98 7.02 30.82
C LEU A 187 6.25 8.25 31.37
N TYR A 188 5.65 9.06 30.49
CA TYR A 188 5.19 10.41 30.81
C TYR A 188 3.74 10.70 30.42
N GLY A 189 2.98 9.69 29.97
CA GLY A 189 1.58 9.86 29.55
C GLY A 189 1.43 10.69 28.27
N GLY A 190 2.49 10.81 27.46
CA GLY A 190 2.51 11.63 26.24
C GLY A 190 2.67 13.14 26.50
N GLN A 191 2.98 13.52 27.74
CA GLN A 191 3.27 14.90 28.12
C GLN A 191 4.75 15.24 27.90
N VAL A 192 5.05 16.49 27.56
CA VAL A 192 6.43 16.96 27.37
C VAL A 192 7.14 17.05 28.72
N ARG A 193 8.17 16.21 28.91
CA ARG A 193 8.98 16.17 30.15
C ARG A 193 10.34 16.86 30.00
N CYS A 194 10.87 16.94 28.78
CA CYS A 194 12.17 17.53 28.52
C CYS A 194 12.16 18.41 27.28
N VAL A 195 12.92 19.50 27.38
CA VAL A 195 13.22 20.43 26.31
C VAL A 195 14.73 20.59 26.30
N SER A 196 15.41 20.01 25.32
CA SER A 196 16.86 20.11 25.22
C SER A 196 17.32 21.03 24.12
N PHE A 197 18.51 21.57 24.31
CA PHE A 197 19.27 22.32 23.33
C PHE A 197 20.60 21.58 23.18
N LEU A 198 20.75 20.78 22.13
CA LEU A 198 21.97 20.02 21.84
C LEU A 198 22.67 20.60 20.60
N SER A 199 23.99 20.78 20.66
CA SER A 199 24.81 21.27 19.53
C SER A 199 24.81 20.29 18.35
N THR A 200 25.16 20.77 17.14
CA THR A 200 25.09 20.01 15.88
C THR A 200 26.02 18.81 15.78
N SER A 201 27.00 18.69 16.67
CA SER A 201 27.97 17.59 16.71
C SER A 201 27.40 16.26 17.22
N VAL A 202 26.15 16.25 17.73
CA VAL A 202 25.42 15.05 18.19
C VAL A 202 24.11 14.88 17.37
N ARG A 203 24.01 15.49 16.17
CA ARG A 203 22.77 15.58 15.38
C ARG A 203 22.76 14.74 14.11
N SER A 204 21.57 14.22 13.79
CA SER A 204 21.17 13.83 12.44
C SER A 204 20.14 14.78 11.77
N SER A 205 19.62 15.83 12.44
CA SER A 205 18.65 16.78 11.83
C SER A 205 18.55 18.16 12.50
N PRO A 206 18.28 19.25 11.75
CA PRO A 206 18.00 20.60 12.26
C PRO A 206 16.50 20.81 12.55
N THR A 207 16.03 20.43 13.74
CA THR A 207 14.69 20.86 14.22
C THR A 207 14.77 22.32 14.73
N ALA A 208 13.74 23.11 14.49
CA ALA A 208 13.70 24.52 14.88
C ALA A 208 13.57 24.66 16.41
N ASN A 209 14.60 25.18 17.06
CA ASN A 209 14.61 25.43 18.50
C ASN A 209 14.80 26.94 18.73
N LEU A 210 13.98 27.55 19.59
CA LEU A 210 13.98 28.99 19.89
C LEU A 210 15.33 29.52 20.40
N LEU A 211 16.19 28.63 20.87
CA LEU A 211 17.50 28.94 21.46
C LEU A 211 18.68 28.51 20.58
N ALA A 212 18.44 27.85 19.45
CA ALA A 212 19.51 27.37 18.55
C ALA A 212 20.00 28.39 17.54
N GLU A 213 19.12 29.28 17.14
CA GLU A 213 19.39 30.39 16.25
C GLU A 213 19.04 31.67 17.00
N PRO A 214 19.77 32.78 16.78
CA PRO A 214 19.35 34.09 17.27
C PRO A 214 17.88 34.33 16.93
N LEU A 215 17.08 34.83 17.88
CA LEU A 215 15.61 34.92 17.72
C LEU A 215 15.18 35.66 16.43
N ASN A 216 15.99 36.58 15.89
CA ASN A 216 15.76 37.29 14.61
C ASN A 216 15.90 36.41 13.36
N GLU A 217 16.63 35.31 13.42
CA GLU A 217 16.84 34.39 12.30
C GLU A 217 15.68 33.37 12.20
N LEU A 218 14.89 33.24 13.26
CA LEU A 218 13.70 32.41 13.30
C LEU A 218 12.48 33.16 12.73
N GLY A 219 11.87 32.58 11.69
CA GLY A 219 10.60 33.06 11.16
C GLY A 219 9.44 32.87 12.16
N PRO A 220 8.39 33.72 12.15
CA PRO A 220 7.23 33.63 13.06
C PRO A 220 6.53 32.26 13.12
N ALA A 221 6.52 31.50 12.01
CA ALA A 221 5.97 30.15 11.99
C ALA A 221 6.84 29.14 12.76
N ARG A 222 8.18 29.28 12.69
CA ARG A 222 9.10 28.43 13.47
C ARG A 222 8.99 28.71 14.96
N ILE A 223 8.75 29.97 15.33
CA ILE A 223 8.48 30.39 16.71
C ILE A 223 7.19 29.74 17.22
N PHE A 224 6.12 29.74 16.42
CA PHE A 224 4.89 29.03 16.78
C PHE A 224 5.14 27.54 17.00
N ASN A 225 5.79 26.85 16.05
CA ASN A 225 6.03 25.40 16.18
C ASN A 225 6.78 25.08 17.47
N ALA A 226 7.80 25.86 17.84
CA ALA A 226 8.50 25.64 19.10
C ALA A 226 7.61 25.87 20.33
N ILE A 227 6.73 26.87 20.31
CA ILE A 227 5.73 27.06 21.38
C ILE A 227 4.71 25.93 21.39
N ALA A 228 4.29 25.45 20.21
CA ALA A 228 3.30 24.39 20.04
C ALA A 228 3.81 23.06 20.60
N THR A 229 5.08 22.72 20.36
CA THR A 229 5.75 21.57 21.00
C THR A 229 5.74 21.73 22.52
N LEU A 230 6.15 22.88 23.05
CA LEU A 230 6.22 23.13 24.50
C LEU A 230 4.87 23.12 25.21
N THR A 231 3.81 23.50 24.51
CA THR A 231 2.45 23.59 25.06
C THR A 231 1.60 22.36 24.72
N GLY A 232 2.13 21.38 23.99
CA GLY A 232 1.40 20.18 23.55
C GLY A 232 0.34 20.43 22.47
N LEU A 233 0.40 21.55 21.75
CA LEU A 233 -0.53 21.88 20.65
C LEU A 233 -0.25 21.07 19.37
N ASP A 234 0.96 20.54 19.21
CA ASP A 234 1.32 19.74 18.03
C ASP A 234 0.42 18.50 17.90
N HIS A 235 0.13 17.82 19.01
CA HIS A 235 -0.76 16.65 19.00
C HIS A 235 -2.19 17.01 18.59
N GLU A 236 -2.70 18.18 19.01
CA GLU A 236 -4.05 18.62 18.65
C GLU A 236 -4.14 19.03 17.17
N LEU A 237 -3.06 19.62 16.63
CA LEU A 237 -2.92 19.91 15.19
C LEU A 237 -2.83 18.62 14.35
N GLU A 238 -2.14 17.59 14.83
CA GLU A 238 -2.10 16.26 14.20
C GLU A 238 -3.48 15.58 14.20
N GLN A 239 -4.22 15.65 15.32
CA GLN A 239 -5.59 15.14 15.40
C GLN A 239 -6.53 15.86 14.42
N GLU A 240 -6.42 17.18 14.28
CA GLU A 240 -7.17 17.94 13.27
C GLU A 240 -6.82 17.47 11.86
N GLN A 241 -5.54 17.28 11.55
CA GLN A 241 -5.10 16.77 10.26
C GLN A 241 -5.66 15.36 9.98
N ALA A 242 -5.74 14.49 10.98
CA ALA A 242 -6.37 13.17 10.86
C ALA A 242 -7.87 13.29 10.55
N HIS A 243 -8.60 14.16 11.25
CA HIS A 243 -10.02 14.42 10.97
C HIS A 243 -10.25 14.97 9.56
N ARG A 244 -9.39 15.87 9.09
CA ARG A 244 -9.43 16.40 7.72
C ARG A 244 -9.12 15.33 6.67
N SER A 245 -8.19 14.42 6.96
CA SER A 245 -7.87 13.30 6.07
C SER A 245 -9.05 12.33 5.95
N ALA A 246 -9.79 12.11 7.04
CA ALA A 246 -11.04 11.36 7.04
C ALA A 246 -12.15 12.07 6.23
N GLU A 247 -12.31 13.39 6.39
CA GLU A 247 -13.23 14.21 5.58
C GLU A 247 -12.92 14.07 4.07
N HIS A 248 -11.64 14.18 3.70
CA HIS A 248 -11.21 14.01 2.31
C HIS A 248 -11.53 12.61 1.76
N THR A 249 -11.30 11.57 2.57
CA THR A 249 -11.61 10.18 2.20
C THR A 249 -13.10 9.99 1.92
N GLN A 250 -13.97 10.55 2.76
CA GLN A 250 -15.43 10.50 2.54
C GLN A 250 -15.86 11.31 1.31
N ARG A 251 -15.18 12.42 1.01
CA ARG A 251 -15.45 13.23 -0.18
C ARG A 251 -15.10 12.48 -1.45
N GLU A 252 -13.96 11.79 -1.48
CA GLU A 252 -13.57 10.93 -2.60
C GLU A 252 -14.51 9.72 -2.74
N ALA A 253 -14.92 9.09 -1.64
CA ALA A 253 -15.91 8.01 -1.67
C ALA A 253 -17.24 8.47 -2.29
N THR A 254 -17.72 9.67 -1.95
CA THR A 254 -18.93 10.26 -2.54
C THR A 254 -18.78 10.54 -4.02
N LYS A 255 -17.63 11.08 -4.45
CA LYS A 255 -17.33 11.31 -5.87
C LYS A 255 -17.32 9.99 -6.65
N GLN A 256 -16.65 8.97 -6.10
CA GLN A 256 -16.57 7.65 -6.71
C GLN A 256 -17.96 7.00 -6.82
N ALA A 257 -18.76 7.01 -5.75
CA ALA A 257 -20.13 6.48 -5.78
C ALA A 257 -21.02 7.21 -6.81
N THR A 258 -20.84 8.54 -6.97
CA THR A 258 -21.56 9.32 -7.98
C THR A 258 -21.14 8.93 -9.40
N ALA A 259 -19.84 8.80 -9.65
CA ALA A 259 -19.31 8.41 -10.95
C ALA A 259 -19.71 6.97 -11.32
N ASP A 260 -19.70 6.05 -10.35
CA ASP A 260 -20.09 4.65 -10.54
C ASP A 260 -21.59 4.53 -10.85
N LEU A 261 -22.44 5.30 -10.16
CA LEU A 261 -23.87 5.38 -10.48
C LEU A 261 -24.09 5.92 -11.90
N GLN A 262 -23.46 7.03 -12.27
CA GLN A 262 -23.61 7.63 -13.60
C GLN A 262 -23.15 6.70 -14.73
N ARG A 263 -22.00 6.04 -14.57
CA ARG A 263 -21.48 5.09 -15.56
C ARG A 263 -22.43 3.92 -15.74
N TRP A 264 -22.88 3.33 -14.63
CA TRP A 264 -23.83 2.23 -14.66
C TRP A 264 -25.17 2.65 -15.27
N GLU A 265 -25.68 3.85 -14.97
CA GLU A 265 -26.91 4.38 -15.58
C GLU A 265 -26.77 4.55 -17.10
N GLN A 266 -25.62 5.04 -17.59
CA GLN A 266 -25.35 5.15 -19.03
C GLN A 266 -25.30 3.76 -19.71
N GLU A 267 -24.66 2.78 -19.08
CA GLU A 267 -24.60 1.40 -19.59
C GLU A 267 -26.00 0.77 -19.64
N MET A 268 -26.77 0.88 -18.54
CA MET A 268 -28.11 0.30 -18.46
C MET A 268 -29.14 1.01 -19.32
N ALA A 269 -28.98 2.31 -19.62
CA ALA A 269 -29.86 3.03 -20.54
C ALA A 269 -29.91 2.37 -21.94
N THR A 270 -28.79 1.81 -22.41
CA THR A 270 -28.74 1.04 -23.67
C THR A 270 -29.57 -0.23 -23.58
N VAL A 271 -29.47 -0.95 -22.45
CA VAL A 271 -30.23 -2.19 -22.20
C VAL A 271 -31.73 -1.90 -22.08
N GLU A 272 -32.10 -0.89 -21.28
CA GLU A 272 -33.49 -0.44 -21.10
C GLU A 272 -34.11 0.01 -22.43
N ALA A 273 -33.36 0.75 -23.26
CA ALA A 273 -33.81 1.12 -24.61
C ALA A 273 -34.08 -0.12 -25.49
N GLY A 274 -33.21 -1.13 -25.44
CA GLY A 274 -33.42 -2.40 -26.15
C GLY A 274 -34.65 -3.17 -25.67
N ILE A 275 -34.92 -3.17 -24.36
CA ILE A 275 -36.12 -3.78 -23.78
C ILE A 275 -37.38 -3.04 -24.23
N LEU A 276 -37.39 -1.70 -24.14
CA LEU A 276 -38.51 -0.86 -24.60
C LEU A 276 -38.79 -1.09 -26.09
N GLN A 277 -37.75 -1.18 -26.90
CA GLN A 277 -37.89 -1.42 -28.33
C GLN A 277 -38.50 -2.79 -28.64
N ARG A 278 -38.09 -3.86 -27.94
CA ARG A 278 -38.73 -5.18 -28.03
C ARG A 278 -40.18 -5.17 -27.54
N GLY A 279 -40.48 -4.41 -26.48
CA GLY A 279 -41.86 -4.19 -26.02
C GLY A 279 -42.73 -3.57 -27.11
N ALA A 280 -42.24 -2.49 -27.73
CA ALA A 280 -42.92 -1.81 -28.83
C ALA A 280 -43.05 -2.71 -30.08
N ALA A 281 -42.11 -3.62 -30.32
CA ALA A 281 -42.20 -4.62 -31.38
C ALA A 281 -43.29 -5.68 -31.12
N ARG A 282 -43.50 -6.09 -29.86
CA ARG A 282 -44.60 -7.00 -29.47
C ARG A 282 -45.96 -6.37 -29.73
N GLU A 283 -46.15 -5.11 -29.34
CA GLU A 283 -47.38 -4.36 -29.61
C GLU A 283 -47.64 -4.23 -31.11
N ALA A 284 -46.61 -3.85 -31.89
CA ALA A 284 -46.72 -3.76 -33.35
C ALA A 284 -47.03 -5.13 -34.01
N LEU A 285 -46.48 -6.23 -33.47
CA LEU A 285 -46.73 -7.58 -33.98
C LEU A 285 -48.16 -8.04 -33.69
N ALA A 286 -48.72 -7.67 -32.53
CA ALA A 286 -50.12 -7.92 -32.20
C ALA A 286 -51.05 -7.16 -33.17
N ALA A 287 -50.77 -5.88 -33.43
CA ALA A 287 -51.52 -5.08 -34.40
C ALA A 287 -51.43 -5.64 -35.84
N ALA A 288 -50.23 -6.10 -36.26
CA ALA A 288 -50.05 -6.77 -37.54
C ALA A 288 -50.88 -8.07 -37.65
N LYS A 289 -50.98 -8.83 -36.56
CA LYS A 289 -51.76 -10.08 -36.51
C LYS A 289 -53.26 -9.80 -36.64
N GLU A 290 -53.75 -8.76 -35.99
CA GLU A 290 -55.14 -8.31 -36.12
C GLU A 290 -55.45 -7.84 -37.55
N SER A 291 -54.58 -7.03 -38.14
CA SER A 291 -54.70 -6.61 -39.55
C SER A 291 -54.68 -7.80 -40.51
N TRP A 292 -53.83 -8.81 -40.26
CA TRP A 292 -53.79 -10.04 -41.06
C TRP A 292 -55.07 -10.87 -40.91
N ARG A 293 -55.66 -10.89 -39.71
CA ARG A 293 -56.94 -11.55 -39.46
C ARG A 293 -58.08 -10.83 -40.19
N ALA A 294 -58.14 -9.50 -40.11
CA ALA A 294 -59.09 -8.68 -40.88
C ALA A 294 -58.91 -8.84 -42.39
N ARG A 295 -57.67 -8.93 -42.86
CA ARG A 295 -57.34 -9.30 -44.24
C ARG A 295 -57.96 -10.64 -44.63
N CYS A 296 -57.80 -11.68 -43.81
CA CYS A 296 -58.30 -13.01 -44.14
C CYS A 296 -59.84 -13.05 -44.21
N ALA A 297 -60.53 -12.35 -43.29
CA ALA A 297 -61.98 -12.19 -43.35
C ALA A 297 -62.42 -11.45 -44.63
N ARG A 298 -61.82 -10.29 -44.91
CA ARG A 298 -62.14 -9.47 -46.08
C ARG A 298 -61.86 -10.21 -47.39
N HIS A 299 -60.73 -10.91 -47.48
CA HIS A 299 -60.34 -11.69 -48.65
C HIS A 299 -61.29 -12.87 -48.93
N LEU A 300 -61.91 -13.43 -47.88
CA LEU A 300 -62.92 -14.47 -48.01
C LEU A 300 -64.27 -13.89 -48.47
N ILE A 301 -64.73 -12.80 -47.87
CA ILE A 301 -66.00 -12.13 -48.23
C ILE A 301 -65.92 -11.58 -49.66
N ASP A 302 -64.85 -10.86 -50.00
CA ASP A 302 -64.65 -10.29 -51.33
C ASP A 302 -64.56 -11.42 -52.37
N GLY A 303 -63.95 -12.56 -52.01
CA GLY A 303 -63.89 -13.74 -52.88
C GLY A 303 -65.26 -14.38 -53.11
N ASP A 304 -66.08 -14.50 -52.08
CA ASP A 304 -67.42 -15.09 -52.16
C ASP A 304 -68.41 -14.19 -52.94
N ALA A 305 -68.34 -12.89 -52.70
CA ALA A 305 -69.06 -11.87 -53.46
C ALA A 305 -68.63 -11.86 -54.93
N ARG A 306 -67.31 -11.86 -55.20
CA ARG A 306 -66.78 -11.87 -56.56
C ARG A 306 -67.14 -13.16 -57.30
N ASN A 307 -67.10 -14.32 -56.63
CA ASN A 307 -67.56 -15.58 -57.22
C ASN A 307 -69.02 -15.50 -57.67
N SER A 308 -69.88 -14.84 -56.87
CA SER A 308 -71.29 -14.62 -57.21
C SER A 308 -71.47 -13.68 -58.41
N GLU A 309 -70.65 -12.63 -58.53
CA GLU A 309 -70.63 -11.71 -59.68
C GLU A 309 -70.08 -12.36 -60.96
N ILE A 310 -69.01 -13.13 -60.85
CA ILE A 310 -68.39 -13.88 -61.96
C ILE A 310 -69.42 -14.80 -62.62
N LEU A 311 -70.22 -15.50 -61.81
CA LEU A 311 -71.30 -16.36 -62.31
C LEU A 311 -72.37 -15.58 -63.11
N GLN A 312 -72.61 -14.31 -62.79
CA GLN A 312 -73.53 -13.44 -63.52
C GLN A 312 -72.90 -12.81 -64.76
N GLU A 313 -71.63 -12.37 -64.68
CA GLU A 313 -70.89 -11.78 -65.79
C GLU A 313 -70.61 -12.79 -66.91
N LEU A 314 -70.28 -14.04 -66.57
CA LEU A 314 -70.08 -15.12 -67.55
C LEU A 314 -71.31 -15.31 -68.45
N ALA A 315 -72.52 -15.15 -67.91
CA ALA A 315 -73.76 -15.27 -68.67
C ALA A 315 -73.98 -14.12 -69.67
N VAL A 316 -73.49 -12.91 -69.35
CA VAL A 316 -73.61 -11.71 -70.22
C VAL A 316 -72.51 -11.65 -71.28
N LEU A 317 -71.32 -12.19 -70.97
CA LEU A 317 -70.18 -12.25 -71.87
C LEU A 317 -70.41 -13.16 -73.07
N ASP A 318 -71.07 -14.30 -72.85
CA ASP A 318 -71.38 -15.26 -73.92
C ASP A 318 -72.21 -14.64 -75.06
N GLU A 319 -73.03 -13.62 -74.78
CA GLU A 319 -73.80 -12.89 -75.80
C GLU A 319 -72.97 -11.83 -76.56
N ARG A 320 -71.95 -11.23 -75.92
CA ARG A 320 -71.12 -10.15 -76.50
C ARG A 320 -69.96 -10.67 -77.34
N VAL A 321 -69.41 -11.85 -77.02
CA VAL A 321 -68.35 -12.52 -77.81
C VAL A 321 -68.80 -12.69 -79.27
N ALA A 322 -70.04 -13.15 -79.48
CA ALA A 322 -70.57 -13.41 -80.81
C ALA A 322 -70.70 -12.15 -81.71
N GLU A 323 -70.83 -10.95 -81.13
CA GLU A 323 -71.02 -9.70 -81.89
C GLU A 323 -69.68 -9.12 -82.39
N GLN A 324 -68.61 -9.29 -81.62
CA GLN A 324 -67.34 -8.63 -81.89
C GLN A 324 -66.45 -9.46 -82.83
N GLU A 325 -66.64 -10.79 -82.90
CA GLU A 325 -65.89 -11.76 -83.72
C GLU A 325 -65.91 -11.36 -85.19
N ALA A 326 -67.04 -10.82 -85.64
CA ALA A 326 -67.21 -10.30 -86.99
C ALA A 326 -66.52 -8.95 -87.29
N ARG A 327 -66.14 -8.15 -86.27
CA ARG A 327 -65.53 -6.81 -86.45
C ARG A 327 -64.01 -6.85 -86.45
N ARG A 328 -63.41 -7.77 -85.70
CA ARG A 328 -61.95 -7.97 -85.58
C ARG A 328 -61.29 -8.50 -86.85
N GLU A 329 -61.92 -9.45 -87.53
CA GLU A 329 -61.42 -10.06 -88.78
C GLU A 329 -61.11 -9.02 -89.88
N ALA A 330 -61.77 -7.86 -89.86
CA ALA A 330 -61.54 -6.78 -90.82
C ALA A 330 -60.29 -5.92 -90.52
N VAL A 331 -59.88 -5.81 -89.26
CA VAL A 331 -58.73 -4.98 -88.84
C VAL A 331 -57.43 -5.80 -88.80
N ASP A 332 -57.53 -7.12 -88.58
CA ASP A 332 -56.39 -8.04 -88.63
C ASP A 332 -55.64 -8.00 -89.98
N HIS A 333 -56.37 -7.81 -91.09
CA HIS A 333 -55.79 -7.68 -92.42
C HIS A 333 -54.93 -6.42 -92.65
N GLU A 334 -55.09 -5.34 -91.87
CA GLU A 334 -54.32 -4.09 -92.03
C GLU A 334 -53.03 -4.04 -91.20
N ILE A 335 -52.96 -4.77 -90.07
CA ILE A 335 -51.76 -4.80 -89.21
C ILE A 335 -50.70 -5.77 -89.73
N ASP A 336 -51.10 -6.89 -90.34
CA ASP A 336 -50.17 -7.87 -90.89
C ASP A 336 -49.23 -7.28 -91.98
N ALA A 337 -49.54 -6.10 -92.51
CA ALA A 337 -48.70 -5.36 -93.44
C ALA A 337 -47.52 -4.58 -92.79
N PHE A 338 -47.44 -4.42 -91.46
CA PHE A 338 -46.47 -3.54 -90.76
C PHE A 338 -45.43 -4.26 -89.87
N GLY A 339 -45.47 -5.59 -89.75
CA GLY A 339 -45.00 -6.32 -88.56
C GLY A 339 -43.53 -6.76 -88.41
N ASN A 340 -42.51 -6.22 -89.07
CA ASN A 340 -41.13 -6.72 -88.86
C ASN A 340 -40.10 -5.65 -88.46
N GLU A 341 -39.88 -5.45 -87.14
CA GLU A 341 -38.63 -4.89 -86.57
C GLU A 341 -38.57 -4.99 -85.01
N GLU A 342 -38.44 -6.19 -84.44
CA GLU A 342 -38.21 -6.47 -82.99
C GLU A 342 -36.82 -6.06 -82.48
N VAL A 343 -35.86 -5.89 -83.40
CA VAL A 343 -34.45 -5.69 -83.07
C VAL A 343 -34.20 -4.34 -82.38
N LEU A 344 -34.99 -3.31 -82.70
CA LEU A 344 -34.80 -1.94 -82.19
C LEU A 344 -35.11 -1.79 -80.69
N LEU A 345 -36.13 -2.48 -80.17
CA LEU A 345 -36.55 -2.34 -78.77
C LEU A 345 -35.61 -3.03 -77.78
N ARG A 346 -35.05 -4.18 -78.18
CA ARG A 346 -34.10 -4.93 -77.36
C ARG A 346 -32.79 -4.18 -77.16
N ASP A 347 -32.36 -3.42 -78.16
CA ASP A 347 -31.11 -2.66 -78.15
C ASP A 347 -31.16 -1.44 -77.19
N VAL A 348 -32.32 -0.79 -77.06
CA VAL A 348 -32.53 0.37 -76.16
C VAL A 348 -32.51 -0.04 -74.67
N GLN A 349 -32.98 -1.24 -74.34
CA GLN A 349 -33.02 -1.72 -72.96
C GLN A 349 -31.64 -2.19 -72.48
N LEU A 350 -30.87 -2.87 -73.35
CA LEU A 350 -29.53 -3.34 -73.05
C LEU A 350 -28.56 -2.16 -72.82
N THR A 351 -28.64 -1.12 -73.64
CA THR A 351 -27.78 0.08 -73.52
C THR A 351 -27.98 0.87 -72.21
N ARG A 352 -29.19 0.89 -71.64
CA ARG A 352 -29.45 1.54 -70.33
C ARG A 352 -28.93 0.72 -69.14
N GLN A 353 -29.10 -0.60 -69.17
CA GLN A 353 -28.61 -1.49 -68.10
C GLN A 353 -27.09 -1.49 -68.01
N GLU A 354 -26.41 -1.45 -69.17
CA GLU A 354 -24.95 -1.36 -69.26
C GLU A 354 -24.41 -0.09 -68.56
N ARG A 355 -25.04 1.07 -68.81
CA ARG A 355 -24.65 2.36 -68.21
C ARG A 355 -24.76 2.34 -66.68
N ASP A 356 -25.91 1.94 -66.14
CA ASP A 356 -26.18 2.01 -64.70
C ASP A 356 -25.28 1.04 -63.90
N LYS A 357 -24.93 -0.11 -64.51
CA LYS A 357 -23.97 -1.06 -63.96
C LYS A 357 -22.56 -0.47 -63.84
N LEU A 358 -22.09 0.24 -64.86
CA LEU A 358 -20.75 0.85 -64.86
C LEU A 358 -20.68 2.04 -63.88
N ASP A 359 -21.76 2.83 -63.76
CA ASP A 359 -21.83 3.99 -62.85
C ASP A 359 -21.84 3.57 -61.36
N ALA A 360 -22.50 2.44 -61.04
CA ALA A 360 -22.45 1.84 -59.70
C ALA A 360 -21.04 1.32 -59.36
N ARG A 361 -20.35 0.73 -60.33
CA ARG A 361 -19.01 0.17 -60.14
C ARG A 361 -17.93 1.22 -59.85
N ASP A 362 -18.01 2.41 -60.46
CA ASP A 362 -17.09 3.51 -60.16
C ASP A 362 -17.25 4.03 -58.71
N ARG A 363 -18.51 4.13 -58.22
CA ARG A 363 -18.79 4.57 -56.84
C ARG A 363 -18.30 3.58 -55.79
N GLU A 364 -18.40 2.28 -56.06
CA GLU A 364 -17.86 1.23 -55.18
C GLU A 364 -16.34 1.35 -55.04
N LEU A 365 -15.63 1.58 -56.15
CA LEU A 365 -14.17 1.73 -56.16
C LEU A 365 -13.71 3.01 -55.43
N ASP A 366 -14.44 4.12 -55.54
CA ASP A 366 -14.15 5.38 -54.81
C ASP A 366 -14.25 5.20 -53.29
N LEU A 367 -15.31 4.53 -52.82
CA LEU A 367 -15.52 4.28 -51.39
C LEU A 367 -14.47 3.31 -50.82
N ALA A 368 -14.12 2.26 -51.56
CA ALA A 368 -13.07 1.32 -51.18
C ALA A 368 -11.71 2.02 -51.04
N GLN A 369 -11.35 2.90 -52.00
CA GLN A 369 -10.08 3.62 -51.98
C GLN A 369 -9.96 4.57 -50.78
N ARG A 370 -11.04 5.25 -50.36
CA ARG A 370 -11.04 6.11 -49.16
C ARG A 370 -10.80 5.32 -47.88
N SER A 371 -11.47 4.17 -47.72
CA SER A 371 -11.32 3.31 -46.55
C SER A 371 -9.88 2.79 -46.39
N VAL A 372 -9.25 2.37 -47.50
CA VAL A 372 -7.86 1.87 -47.48
C VAL A 372 -6.87 2.99 -47.11
N ARG A 373 -7.09 4.24 -47.57
CA ARG A 373 -6.24 5.40 -47.20
C ARG A 373 -6.29 5.73 -45.71
N GLU A 374 -7.48 5.68 -45.10
CA GLU A 374 -7.65 5.89 -43.65
C GLU A 374 -6.95 4.80 -42.81
N GLN A 375 -7.01 3.53 -43.26
CA GLN A 375 -6.31 2.43 -42.61
C GLN A 375 -4.78 2.58 -42.70
N LEU A 376 -4.27 3.06 -43.84
CA LEU A 376 -2.84 3.28 -44.05
C LEU A 376 -2.29 4.39 -43.14
N GLU A 377 -3.03 5.47 -42.91
CA GLU A 377 -2.61 6.53 -41.98
C GLU A 377 -2.51 6.02 -40.54
N ARG A 378 -3.48 5.20 -40.10
CA ARG A 378 -3.49 4.58 -38.77
C ARG A 378 -2.30 3.65 -38.56
N LEU A 379 -2.09 2.70 -39.47
CA LEU A 379 -0.96 1.77 -39.39
C LEU A 379 0.39 2.50 -39.50
N GLY A 380 0.46 3.59 -40.28
CA GLY A 380 1.66 4.43 -40.36
C GLY A 380 2.02 5.13 -39.04
N GLN A 381 1.04 5.50 -38.21
CA GLN A 381 1.28 6.02 -36.86
C GLN A 381 1.72 4.92 -35.90
N GLU A 382 1.08 3.74 -35.98
CA GLU A 382 1.39 2.57 -35.15
C GLU A 382 2.81 2.03 -35.41
N HIS A 383 3.22 1.91 -36.67
CA HIS A 383 4.56 1.49 -37.08
C HIS A 383 5.66 2.37 -36.46
N ARG A 384 5.48 3.71 -36.47
CA ARG A 384 6.45 4.64 -35.86
C ARG A 384 6.58 4.44 -34.36
N ARG A 385 5.46 4.22 -33.67
CA ARG A 385 5.44 3.96 -32.22
C ARG A 385 6.15 2.66 -31.87
N LEU A 386 5.92 1.61 -32.65
CA LEU A 386 6.55 0.30 -32.45
C LEU A 386 8.08 0.35 -32.69
N LEU A 387 8.54 1.08 -33.70
CA LEU A 387 9.98 1.29 -33.92
C LEU A 387 10.67 2.06 -32.78
N GLU A 388 9.98 3.02 -32.16
CA GLU A 388 10.52 3.73 -31.00
C GLU A 388 10.63 2.81 -29.77
N ALA A 389 9.61 1.99 -29.51
CA ALA A 389 9.62 0.98 -28.45
C ALA A 389 10.67 -0.11 -28.68
N GLY A 390 10.97 -0.44 -29.94
CA GLY A 390 11.93 -1.46 -30.33
C GLY A 390 13.42 -1.12 -30.13
N ARG A 391 13.77 0.14 -29.84
CA ARG A 391 15.19 0.57 -29.72
C ARG A 391 15.99 -0.18 -28.65
N SER A 392 15.31 -0.69 -27.62
CA SER A 392 15.96 -1.40 -26.51
C SER A 392 16.18 -2.89 -26.78
N ALA A 393 15.84 -3.39 -27.97
CA ALA A 393 16.03 -4.80 -28.34
C ALA A 393 17.52 -5.17 -28.50
N ASP A 394 18.39 -4.18 -28.70
CA ASP A 394 19.85 -4.39 -28.75
C ASP A 394 20.24 -5.48 -29.77
N GLY A 395 19.59 -5.45 -30.94
CA GLY A 395 19.80 -6.37 -32.07
C GLY A 395 19.22 -7.79 -31.92
N ARG A 396 18.46 -8.07 -30.85
CA ARG A 396 17.85 -9.39 -30.63
C ARG A 396 16.49 -9.52 -31.31
N ASP A 397 16.25 -10.69 -31.88
CA ASP A 397 14.91 -11.11 -32.26
C ASP A 397 14.12 -11.61 -31.04
N LEU A 398 12.82 -11.86 -31.24
CA LEU A 398 11.92 -12.25 -30.15
C LEU A 398 12.31 -13.60 -29.52
N ALA A 399 12.82 -14.54 -30.31
CA ALA A 399 13.21 -15.86 -29.84
C ALA A 399 14.45 -15.76 -28.93
N ALA A 400 15.50 -15.08 -29.40
CA ALA A 400 16.72 -14.87 -28.64
C ALA A 400 16.48 -14.07 -27.34
N ALA A 401 15.60 -13.06 -27.38
CA ALA A 401 15.26 -12.29 -26.17
C ALA A 401 14.44 -13.12 -25.16
N ALA A 402 13.51 -13.95 -25.63
CA ALA A 402 12.73 -14.85 -24.76
C ALA A 402 13.58 -15.96 -24.14
N ASP A 403 14.55 -16.49 -24.88
CA ASP A 403 15.52 -17.46 -24.37
C ASP A 403 16.41 -16.82 -23.27
N GLU A 404 16.92 -15.60 -23.51
CA GLU A 404 17.68 -14.83 -22.50
C GLU A 404 16.83 -14.55 -21.25
N GLN A 405 15.54 -14.21 -21.40
CA GLN A 405 14.63 -13.99 -20.28
C GLN A 405 14.41 -15.28 -19.48
N THR A 406 14.26 -16.42 -20.16
CA THR A 406 14.07 -17.72 -19.53
C THR A 406 15.33 -18.14 -18.76
N GLU A 407 16.50 -17.98 -19.37
CA GLU A 407 17.80 -18.23 -18.72
C GLU A 407 17.97 -17.34 -17.49
N ALA A 408 17.72 -16.04 -17.61
CA ALA A 408 17.83 -15.09 -16.50
C ALA A 408 16.87 -15.44 -15.33
N ARG A 409 15.66 -15.90 -15.64
CA ARG A 409 14.69 -16.35 -14.63
C ARG A 409 15.12 -17.64 -13.94
N SER A 410 15.67 -18.60 -14.69
CA SER A 410 16.22 -19.84 -14.11
C SER A 410 17.38 -19.53 -13.14
N VAL A 411 18.27 -18.61 -13.53
CA VAL A 411 19.38 -18.16 -12.68
C VAL A 411 18.86 -17.42 -11.43
N LEU A 412 17.81 -16.61 -11.56
CA LEU A 412 17.17 -15.95 -10.42
C LEU A 412 16.60 -16.96 -9.41
N GLU A 413 15.91 -17.99 -9.89
CA GLU A 413 15.33 -19.04 -9.03
C GLU A 413 16.42 -19.81 -8.26
N GLU A 414 17.51 -20.16 -8.94
CA GLU A 414 18.69 -20.79 -8.32
C GLU A 414 19.28 -19.92 -7.20
N HIS A 415 19.41 -18.60 -7.44
CA HIS A 415 19.95 -17.68 -6.44
C HIS A 415 18.99 -17.40 -5.28
N ILE A 416 17.67 -17.44 -5.50
CA ILE A 416 16.67 -17.40 -4.42
C ILE A 416 16.85 -18.62 -3.50
N GLY A 417 17.00 -19.81 -4.08
CA GLY A 417 17.25 -21.04 -3.32
C GLY A 417 18.55 -20.97 -2.51
N ARG A 418 19.63 -20.43 -3.09
CA ARG A 418 20.91 -20.24 -2.41
C ARG A 418 20.86 -19.23 -1.27
N ASP A 419 20.21 -18.08 -1.45
CA ASP A 419 20.03 -17.10 -0.35
C ASP A 419 19.20 -17.68 0.79
N HIS A 420 18.14 -18.43 0.47
CA HIS A 420 17.32 -19.10 1.47
C HIS A 420 18.09 -20.16 2.27
N ALA A 421 18.90 -20.99 1.60
CA ALA A 421 19.77 -21.96 2.25
C ALA A 421 20.83 -21.28 3.12
N ALA A 422 21.48 -20.21 2.63
CA ALA A 422 22.47 -19.46 3.38
C ALA A 422 21.86 -18.77 4.62
N ARG A 423 20.65 -18.22 4.50
CA ARG A 423 19.90 -17.66 5.64
C ARG A 423 19.60 -18.73 6.69
N SER A 424 19.14 -19.90 6.27
CA SER A 424 18.87 -21.02 7.18
C SER A 424 20.13 -21.49 7.90
N ALA A 425 21.28 -21.47 7.21
CA ALA A 425 22.57 -21.78 7.81
C ALA A 425 23.01 -20.73 8.86
N VAL A 426 22.74 -19.45 8.63
CA VAL A 426 22.95 -18.38 9.64
C VAL A 426 22.07 -18.62 10.86
N ASP A 427 20.78 -18.91 10.66
CA ASP A 427 19.84 -19.15 11.75
C ASP A 427 20.23 -20.38 12.58
N TYR A 428 20.69 -21.45 11.93
CA TYR A 428 21.20 -22.66 12.57
C TYR A 428 22.48 -22.39 13.37
N ALA A 429 23.49 -21.75 12.76
CA ALA A 429 24.74 -21.41 13.44
C ALA A 429 24.52 -20.45 14.63
N ALA A 430 23.57 -19.52 14.51
CA ALA A 430 23.20 -18.61 15.60
C ALA A 430 22.42 -19.31 16.72
N ALA A 431 21.69 -20.39 16.42
CA ALA A 431 21.11 -21.25 17.44
C ALA A 431 22.19 -22.03 18.20
N GLU A 432 23.15 -22.64 17.49
CA GLU A 432 24.30 -23.33 18.09
C GLU A 432 25.14 -22.39 18.97
N LEU A 433 25.35 -21.14 18.54
CA LEU A 433 26.05 -20.15 19.35
C LEU A 433 25.30 -19.81 20.65
N ARG A 434 23.98 -19.62 20.58
CA ARG A 434 23.15 -19.37 21.78
C ARG A 434 23.18 -20.55 22.75
N GLU A 435 23.19 -21.77 22.22
CA GLU A 435 23.31 -23.01 23.00
C GLU A 435 24.71 -23.13 23.64
N ALA A 436 25.77 -22.79 22.90
CA ALA A 436 27.13 -22.70 23.44
C ALA A 436 27.28 -21.64 24.55
N GLU A 437 26.64 -20.48 24.38
CA GLU A 437 26.69 -19.37 25.34
C GLU A 437 25.88 -19.65 26.61
N SER A 438 24.78 -20.42 26.52
CA SER A 438 23.95 -20.77 27.69
C SER A 438 24.63 -21.76 28.65
N GLY A 439 25.63 -22.52 28.20
CA GLY A 439 26.29 -23.56 29.00
C GLY A 439 25.42 -24.80 29.25
N GLN A 440 24.29 -24.89 28.55
CA GLN A 440 23.38 -26.04 28.56
C GLN A 440 23.55 -26.86 27.28
N THR A 441 24.81 -27.00 26.84
CA THR A 441 25.14 -27.44 25.49
C THR A 441 24.83 -28.89 25.21
N VAL A 442 24.87 -29.74 26.24
CA VAL A 442 24.57 -31.15 26.16
C VAL A 442 23.79 -31.51 27.42
N SER A 443 22.60 -32.06 27.23
CA SER A 443 21.71 -32.49 28.31
C SER A 443 21.04 -31.37 29.11
N ALA A 444 20.68 -30.26 28.44
CA ALA A 444 19.98 -29.10 29.02
C ALA A 444 18.73 -29.50 29.83
N THR A 445 17.94 -30.44 29.29
CA THR A 445 16.70 -30.89 29.90
C THR A 445 16.95 -31.73 31.16
N GLN A 446 18.02 -32.53 31.17
CA GLN A 446 18.44 -33.31 32.35
C GLN A 446 19.03 -32.41 33.43
N GLN A 447 19.82 -31.39 33.05
CA GLN A 447 20.31 -30.38 33.99
C GLN A 447 19.15 -29.62 34.63
N GLN A 448 18.15 -29.21 33.84
CA GLN A 448 16.97 -28.53 34.36
C GLN A 448 16.14 -29.40 35.33
N VAL A 449 16.04 -30.71 35.10
CA VAL A 449 15.40 -31.63 36.06
C VAL A 449 16.15 -31.68 37.39
N LEU A 450 17.49 -31.73 37.34
CA LEU A 450 18.32 -31.76 38.54
C LEU A 450 18.27 -30.42 39.29
N GLU A 451 18.31 -29.29 38.59
CA GLU A 451 18.15 -27.95 39.16
C GLU A 451 16.77 -27.78 39.82
N ASN A 452 15.69 -28.28 39.20
CA ASN A 452 14.35 -28.26 39.78
C ASN A 452 14.23 -29.13 41.05
N ALA A 453 15.05 -30.18 41.15
CA ALA A 453 15.19 -30.99 42.37
C ALA A 453 16.11 -30.33 43.42
N GLY A 454 16.64 -29.12 43.15
CA GLY A 454 17.53 -28.38 44.04
C GLY A 454 18.96 -28.89 44.06
N ILE A 455 19.37 -29.67 43.06
CA ILE A 455 20.71 -30.26 42.96
C ILE A 455 21.60 -29.37 42.11
N GLU A 456 22.75 -28.97 42.64
CA GLU A 456 23.76 -28.26 41.86
C GLU A 456 24.38 -29.20 40.82
N CYS A 457 24.33 -28.80 39.55
CA CYS A 457 24.85 -29.61 38.46
C CYS A 457 25.50 -28.78 37.35
N GLY A 458 26.21 -29.45 36.44
CA GLY A 458 26.57 -28.86 35.15
C GLY A 458 27.19 -29.86 34.18
N ALA A 459 27.24 -29.52 32.88
CA ALA A 459 27.78 -30.41 31.86
C ALA A 459 29.29 -30.68 32.06
N LEU A 460 29.69 -31.95 31.97
CA LEU A 460 31.11 -32.34 32.06
C LEU A 460 31.97 -31.62 31.02
N THR A 461 31.46 -31.46 29.79
CA THR A 461 32.18 -30.78 28.70
C THR A 461 32.43 -29.30 28.97
N ASP A 462 31.54 -28.65 29.72
CA ASP A 462 31.59 -27.21 29.98
C ASP A 462 32.37 -26.91 31.27
N ILE A 463 32.32 -27.82 32.24
CA ILE A 463 33.11 -27.77 33.47
C ILE A 463 34.55 -28.26 33.26
N THR A 464 34.88 -28.95 32.16
CA THR A 464 36.26 -29.38 31.90
C THR A 464 37.08 -28.31 31.18
N GLU A 465 38.17 -27.85 31.82
CA GLU A 465 39.17 -26.97 31.22
C GLU A 465 40.34 -27.80 30.65
N LEU A 466 40.66 -27.57 29.38
CA LEU A 466 41.69 -28.30 28.65
C LEU A 466 42.53 -27.37 27.76
N SER A 467 43.86 -27.49 27.87
CA SER A 467 44.79 -26.75 27.00
C SER A 467 44.80 -27.32 25.58
N SER A 468 45.11 -26.49 24.59
CA SER A 468 45.16 -26.89 23.17
C SER A 468 46.10 -28.08 22.90
N SER A 469 47.24 -28.16 23.59
CA SER A 469 48.20 -29.27 23.47
C SER A 469 47.71 -30.60 24.05
N ALA A 470 46.73 -30.59 24.94
CA ALA A 470 46.18 -31.78 25.60
C ALA A 470 44.89 -32.32 24.93
N ARG A 471 44.30 -31.57 23.99
CA ARG A 471 43.02 -31.92 23.33
C ARG A 471 43.07 -33.24 22.57
N ALA A 472 44.11 -33.45 21.75
CA ALA A 472 44.26 -34.65 20.94
C ALA A 472 44.33 -35.94 21.77
N GLU A 473 44.81 -35.84 23.02
CA GLU A 473 44.90 -36.97 23.94
C GLU A 473 43.63 -37.16 24.78
N TRP A 474 43.02 -36.07 25.27
CA TRP A 474 41.96 -36.14 26.27
C TRP A 474 40.54 -36.04 25.73
N GLU A 475 40.29 -35.37 24.61
CA GLU A 475 38.95 -35.31 24.02
C GLU A 475 38.42 -36.68 23.57
N PRO A 476 39.24 -37.59 22.98
CA PRO A 476 38.78 -38.96 22.70
C PRO A 476 38.40 -39.73 23.95
N ARG A 477 39.11 -39.50 25.08
CA ARG A 477 38.83 -40.13 26.38
C ARG A 477 37.54 -39.59 27.03
N LEU A 478 37.22 -38.32 26.79
CA LEU A 478 36.03 -37.65 27.33
C LEU A 478 34.80 -37.78 26.41
N ALA A 479 34.97 -38.13 25.14
CA ALA A 479 33.88 -38.26 24.17
C ALA A 479 32.74 -39.20 24.61
N PRO A 480 32.97 -40.37 25.25
CA PRO A 480 31.89 -41.21 25.78
C PRO A 480 31.06 -40.54 26.88
N TYR A 481 31.62 -39.52 27.54
CA TYR A 481 30.99 -38.77 28.63
C TYR A 481 30.51 -37.39 28.19
N ARG A 482 30.43 -37.13 26.87
CA ARG A 482 30.06 -35.79 26.33
C ARG A 482 28.70 -35.30 26.80
N GLU A 483 27.78 -36.22 27.09
CA GLU A 483 26.41 -35.92 27.54
C GLU A 483 26.26 -36.02 29.07
N ALA A 484 27.35 -36.34 29.78
CA ALA A 484 27.31 -36.56 31.21
C ALA A 484 27.20 -35.24 32.00
N VAL A 485 26.44 -35.29 33.10
CA VAL A 485 26.29 -34.18 34.02
C VAL A 485 27.06 -34.46 35.31
N VAL A 486 27.77 -33.44 35.76
CA VAL A 486 28.53 -33.45 37.00
C VAL A 486 27.61 -33.01 38.14
N ILE A 487 27.63 -33.76 39.24
CA ILE A 487 26.91 -33.46 40.49
C ILE A 487 27.81 -33.75 41.69
N ASP A 488 27.42 -33.29 42.89
CA ASP A 488 28.09 -33.70 44.12
C ASP A 488 27.85 -35.20 44.42
N ALA A 489 28.88 -35.90 44.90
CA ALA A 489 28.76 -37.31 45.27
C ALA A 489 27.70 -37.58 46.35
N GLY A 490 27.41 -36.60 47.22
CA GLY A 490 26.36 -36.68 48.24
C GLY A 490 24.95 -36.73 47.66
N ASP A 491 24.74 -36.15 46.47
CA ASP A 491 23.42 -36.03 45.84
C ASP A 491 23.09 -37.16 44.87
N ALA A 492 24.00 -38.13 44.68
CA ALA A 492 23.90 -39.18 43.67
C ALA A 492 22.59 -39.98 43.71
N ALA A 493 22.11 -40.31 44.90
CA ALA A 493 20.88 -41.08 45.08
C ALA A 493 19.62 -40.25 44.72
N VAL A 494 19.62 -38.96 45.07
CA VAL A 494 18.51 -38.04 44.80
C VAL A 494 18.47 -37.69 43.31
N ALA A 495 19.63 -37.41 42.70
CA ALA A 495 19.76 -37.13 41.27
C ALA A 495 19.31 -38.31 40.40
N SER A 496 19.71 -39.54 40.77
CA SER A 496 19.32 -40.75 40.03
C SER A 496 17.80 -40.99 40.08
N ALA A 497 17.17 -40.72 41.23
CA ALA A 497 15.72 -40.83 41.38
C ALA A 497 14.98 -39.76 40.55
N ALA A 498 15.41 -38.50 40.64
CA ALA A 498 14.79 -37.40 39.90
C ALA A 498 14.86 -37.61 38.37
N LEU A 499 15.99 -38.06 37.85
CA LEU A 499 16.14 -38.35 36.42
C LEU A 499 15.33 -39.58 35.98
N ALA A 500 15.26 -40.62 36.81
CA ALA A 500 14.45 -41.80 36.51
C ALA A 500 12.94 -41.49 36.49
N GLU A 501 12.46 -40.70 37.45
CA GLU A 501 11.06 -40.23 37.51
C GLU A 501 10.71 -39.33 36.32
N ALA A 502 11.66 -38.51 35.85
CA ALA A 502 11.52 -37.68 34.66
C ALA A 502 11.70 -38.45 33.32
N GLY A 503 11.94 -39.77 33.36
CA GLY A 503 12.02 -40.63 32.18
C GLY A 503 13.39 -40.72 31.52
N TYR A 504 14.46 -40.24 32.17
CA TYR A 504 15.84 -40.25 31.64
C TYR A 504 16.64 -41.46 32.14
N ALA A 505 16.17 -42.67 31.84
CA ALA A 505 16.89 -43.90 32.18
C ALA A 505 18.18 -44.07 31.34
N GLY A 506 19.26 -44.53 31.98
CA GLY A 506 20.56 -44.78 31.31
C GLY A 506 21.45 -43.54 31.15
N PHE A 507 21.06 -42.40 31.72
CA PHE A 507 21.84 -41.17 31.70
C PHE A 507 23.07 -41.25 32.61
N LEU A 508 24.20 -40.67 32.18
CA LEU A 508 25.47 -40.74 32.90
C LEU A 508 25.66 -39.55 33.84
N LEU A 509 25.90 -39.85 35.13
CA LEU A 509 26.27 -38.88 36.14
C LEU A 509 27.73 -39.04 36.53
N VAL A 510 28.48 -37.94 36.57
CA VAL A 510 29.85 -37.90 37.08
C VAL A 510 29.83 -37.30 38.48
N LEU A 511 30.30 -38.09 39.45
CA LEU A 511 30.28 -37.69 40.87
C LEU A 511 31.55 -36.93 41.22
N ALA A 512 31.39 -35.66 41.58
CA ALA A 512 32.45 -34.77 42.05
C ALA A 512 32.62 -34.83 43.59
N ASN A 513 33.69 -34.20 44.10
CA ASN A 513 33.93 -33.99 45.54
C ASN A 513 34.07 -35.28 46.39
N ARG A 514 34.56 -36.36 45.80
CA ARG A 514 34.77 -37.62 46.50
C ARG A 514 35.83 -37.50 47.61
N PRO A 515 35.66 -38.21 48.76
CA PRO A 515 36.47 -38.01 49.96
C PRO A 515 37.95 -38.43 49.84
N ASP A 516 38.33 -39.24 48.86
CA ASP A 516 39.69 -39.76 48.64
C ASP A 516 40.44 -39.04 47.50
N GLY A 517 40.53 -37.71 47.57
CA GLY A 517 41.10 -36.89 46.50
C GLY A 517 42.60 -37.13 46.26
N ARG A 518 42.95 -37.90 45.22
CA ARG A 518 44.31 -37.93 44.65
C ARG A 518 44.64 -36.53 44.08
N LYS A 519 45.91 -36.12 44.16
CA LYS A 519 46.36 -34.85 43.54
C LYS A 519 46.20 -34.94 42.01
N GLY A 520 45.63 -33.91 41.39
CA GLY A 520 45.38 -33.86 39.95
C GLY A 520 46.64 -34.07 39.08
N LEU A 521 46.43 -34.56 37.85
CA LEU A 521 47.53 -34.80 36.90
C LEU A 521 48.24 -33.50 36.51
N ARG A 522 49.57 -33.49 36.55
CA ARG A 522 50.35 -32.40 35.98
C ARG A 522 50.14 -32.34 34.46
N GLY A 523 49.54 -31.26 33.99
CA GLY A 523 49.27 -31.04 32.56
C GLY A 523 48.03 -31.74 32.01
N GLY A 524 47.20 -32.36 32.87
CA GLY A 524 45.92 -32.96 32.49
C GLY A 524 44.73 -32.00 32.60
N PRO A 525 43.50 -32.47 32.29
CA PRO A 525 42.27 -31.70 32.41
C PRO A 525 42.04 -31.22 33.85
N LYS A 526 41.39 -30.07 33.99
CA LYS A 526 40.99 -29.49 35.29
C LYS A 526 39.51 -29.17 35.30
N SER A 527 38.93 -29.05 36.49
CA SER A 527 37.60 -28.47 36.65
C SER A 527 37.67 -26.95 36.57
N ALA A 528 36.91 -26.36 35.67
CA ALA A 528 36.69 -24.92 35.52
C ALA A 528 35.74 -24.38 36.60
N ASP A 529 34.87 -25.22 37.16
CA ASP A 529 33.94 -24.87 38.22
C ASP A 529 34.47 -25.36 39.58
N LYS A 530 34.73 -24.41 40.48
CA LYS A 530 35.31 -24.68 41.81
C LYS A 530 34.36 -25.47 42.72
N ARG A 531 33.06 -25.52 42.42
CA ARG A 531 32.06 -26.32 43.14
C ARG A 531 32.29 -27.81 42.96
N PHE A 532 32.89 -28.23 41.84
CA PHE A 532 33.08 -29.63 41.49
C PHE A 532 34.56 -30.00 41.41
N LYS A 533 35.06 -30.79 42.35
CA LYS A 533 36.41 -31.39 42.26
C LYS A 533 36.37 -32.70 41.48
N LEU A 534 37.00 -32.69 40.30
CA LEU A 534 37.04 -33.82 39.35
C LEU A 534 38.43 -34.49 39.23
N ASP A 535 39.39 -34.13 40.09
CA ASP A 535 40.76 -34.64 40.03
C ASP A 535 40.83 -36.17 40.03
N GLU A 536 40.05 -36.83 40.88
CA GLU A 536 40.00 -38.29 40.95
C GLU A 536 39.43 -38.91 39.67
N PHE A 537 38.37 -38.31 39.11
CA PHE A 537 37.76 -38.77 37.85
C PHE A 537 38.78 -38.71 36.70
N PHE A 538 39.48 -37.59 36.54
CA PHE A 538 40.49 -37.45 35.49
C PHE A 538 41.71 -38.36 35.72
N VAL A 539 42.15 -38.57 36.98
CA VAL A 539 43.22 -39.52 37.32
C VAL A 539 42.85 -40.94 36.91
N VAL A 540 41.67 -41.40 37.30
CA VAL A 540 41.21 -42.76 37.02
C VAL A 540 40.99 -42.95 35.51
N LEU A 541 40.42 -41.97 34.82
CA LEU A 541 40.23 -42.03 33.37
C LEU A 541 41.56 -42.05 32.62
N GLY A 542 42.57 -41.33 33.11
CA GLY A 542 43.93 -41.35 32.56
C GLY A 542 44.66 -42.67 32.81
N GLU A 543 44.52 -43.26 34.00
CA GLU A 543 45.14 -44.55 34.35
C GLU A 543 44.56 -45.73 33.55
N ARG A 544 43.27 -45.65 33.17
CA ARG A 544 42.60 -46.66 32.33
C ARG A 544 42.99 -46.56 30.87
N ALA A 545 43.51 -45.42 30.41
CA ALA A 545 43.82 -45.20 29.01
C ALA A 545 45.28 -45.53 28.67
N THR A 546 45.50 -46.10 27.49
CA THR A 546 46.82 -46.20 26.86
C THR A 546 46.87 -45.28 25.64
N LYS A 547 47.94 -45.32 24.84
CA LYS A 547 48.08 -44.44 23.66
C LYS A 547 47.04 -44.74 22.57
N GLU A 548 46.57 -45.99 22.48
CA GLU A 548 45.65 -46.46 21.45
C GLU A 548 44.22 -46.69 22.01
N ASN A 549 44.10 -47.12 23.27
CA ASN A 549 42.82 -47.41 23.92
C ASN A 549 42.44 -46.30 24.92
N ILE A 550 41.18 -45.85 24.89
CA ILE A 550 40.64 -44.93 25.90
C ILE A 550 40.24 -45.64 27.20
N ASP A 551 40.06 -46.96 27.15
CA ASP A 551 39.99 -47.85 28.31
C ASP A 551 40.63 -49.19 27.94
N ASP A 552 41.87 -49.40 28.38
CA ASP A 552 42.71 -50.55 28.05
C ASP A 552 42.20 -51.84 28.70
N VAL A 553 41.65 -51.73 29.92
CA VAL A 553 41.09 -52.87 30.66
C VAL A 553 39.80 -53.36 29.99
N ALA A 554 39.01 -52.43 29.44
CA ALA A 554 37.78 -52.75 28.72
C ALA A 554 37.97 -52.95 27.20
N GLY A 555 39.16 -52.67 26.66
CA GLY A 555 39.48 -52.77 25.23
C GLY A 555 38.75 -51.74 24.34
N VAL A 556 38.48 -50.54 24.85
CA VAL A 556 37.71 -49.51 24.13
C VAL A 556 38.63 -48.51 23.42
N VAL A 557 38.39 -48.28 22.13
CA VAL A 557 39.09 -47.31 21.28
C VAL A 557 38.12 -46.21 20.85
N ALA A 558 38.54 -44.94 20.90
CA ALA A 558 37.83 -43.83 20.26
C ALA A 558 38.72 -43.20 19.17
N VAL A 559 38.16 -42.99 17.99
CA VAL A 559 38.82 -42.25 16.91
C VAL A 559 38.75 -40.76 17.25
N GLY A 560 39.91 -40.18 17.60
CA GLY A 560 40.06 -38.76 17.90
C GLY A 560 40.19 -37.86 16.66
N GLN A 561 40.73 -36.65 16.86
CA GLN A 561 40.86 -35.56 15.87
C GLN A 561 39.55 -34.84 15.53
N PHE A 562 38.90 -34.27 16.54
CA PHE A 562 37.76 -33.39 16.30
C PHE A 562 38.21 -32.10 15.62
N ASP A 563 37.55 -31.72 14.51
CA ASP A 563 37.78 -30.44 13.82
C ASP A 563 37.50 -29.24 14.72
N GLU A 564 36.69 -29.46 15.75
CA GLU A 564 36.33 -28.47 16.73
C GLU A 564 36.45 -28.98 18.17
N PRO A 565 36.76 -28.08 19.12
CA PRO A 565 36.78 -28.35 20.56
C PRO A 565 35.53 -29.09 21.06
N LEU A 566 35.69 -30.31 21.60
CA LEU A 566 34.60 -31.04 22.27
C LEU A 566 34.39 -30.57 23.72
N THR A 567 35.45 -30.03 24.34
CA THR A 567 35.47 -29.64 25.76
C THR A 567 35.99 -28.21 25.96
N GLY A 568 35.56 -27.57 27.05
CA GLY A 568 35.90 -26.20 27.39
C GLY A 568 34.94 -25.19 26.78
N ARG A 569 34.11 -24.58 27.64
CA ARG A 569 33.06 -23.63 27.26
C ARG A 569 33.57 -22.50 26.35
N THR A 570 34.69 -21.87 26.71
CA THR A 570 35.27 -20.76 25.93
C THR A 570 35.64 -21.20 24.50
N ALA A 571 36.27 -22.36 24.34
CA ALA A 571 36.71 -22.85 23.04
C ALA A 571 35.53 -23.25 22.14
N ARG A 572 34.43 -23.74 22.72
CA ARG A 572 33.19 -24.04 22.00
C ARG A 572 32.43 -22.79 21.57
N ILE A 573 32.37 -21.76 22.42
CA ILE A 573 31.79 -20.46 22.06
C ILE A 573 32.60 -19.83 20.92
N GLU A 574 33.94 -19.87 20.95
CA GLU A 574 34.79 -19.37 19.87
C GLU A 574 34.60 -20.14 18.55
N ALA A 575 34.42 -21.47 18.60
CA ALA A 575 34.13 -22.28 17.43
C ALA A 575 32.75 -21.93 16.82
N ALA A 576 31.71 -21.81 17.66
CA ALA A 576 30.37 -21.43 17.23
C ALA A 576 30.32 -19.98 16.66
N ARG A 577 31.07 -19.04 17.24
CA ARG A 577 31.19 -17.66 16.71
C ARG A 577 31.79 -17.65 15.30
N ARG A 578 32.86 -18.40 15.07
CA ARG A 578 33.47 -18.52 13.73
C ARG A 578 32.51 -19.10 12.69
N ARG A 579 31.64 -20.05 13.08
CA ARG A 579 30.60 -20.57 12.18
C ARG A 579 29.56 -19.52 11.84
N VAL A 580 29.12 -18.72 12.80
CA VAL A 580 28.17 -17.62 12.56
C VAL A 580 28.79 -16.58 11.61
N GLU A 581 30.04 -16.19 11.84
CA GLU A 581 30.76 -15.26 10.96
C GLU A 581 30.87 -15.81 9.52
N ALA A 582 31.29 -17.06 9.35
CA ALA A 582 31.38 -17.70 8.03
C ALA A 582 30.01 -17.83 7.34
N ALA A 583 28.94 -18.15 8.08
CA ALA A 583 27.59 -18.23 7.54
C ALA A 583 27.05 -16.84 7.11
N VAL A 584 27.35 -15.80 7.88
CA VAL A 584 26.97 -14.40 7.56
C VAL A 584 27.70 -13.91 6.31
N GLU A 585 29.00 -14.21 6.17
CA GLU A 585 29.77 -13.90 4.97
C GLU A 585 29.20 -14.62 3.74
N ALA A 586 28.94 -15.93 3.85
CA ALA A 586 28.34 -16.72 2.77
C ALA A 586 26.96 -16.18 2.35
N ARG A 587 26.13 -15.73 3.30
CA ARG A 587 24.86 -15.06 3.00
C ARG A 587 25.07 -13.71 2.30
N GLY A 588 26.07 -12.92 2.70
CA GLY A 588 26.43 -11.68 2.03
C GLY A 588 26.74 -11.90 0.55
N VAL A 589 27.52 -12.93 0.23
CA VAL A 589 27.83 -13.34 -1.16
C VAL A 589 26.57 -13.79 -1.90
N ALA A 590 25.70 -14.61 -1.28
CA ALA A 590 24.47 -15.09 -1.89
C ALA A 590 23.47 -13.95 -2.19
N SER A 591 23.32 -13.00 -1.27
CA SER A 591 22.45 -11.82 -1.44
C SER A 591 22.95 -10.91 -2.56
N ALA A 592 24.25 -10.66 -2.66
CA ALA A 592 24.82 -9.85 -3.74
C ALA A 592 24.62 -10.51 -5.12
N ALA A 593 24.74 -11.84 -5.21
CA ALA A 593 24.47 -12.59 -6.43
C ALA A 593 22.96 -12.57 -6.81
N LEU A 594 22.07 -12.61 -5.82
CA LEU A 594 20.62 -12.49 -6.03
C LEU A 594 20.25 -11.11 -6.62
N ASP A 595 20.81 -10.03 -6.12
CA ASP A 595 20.54 -8.68 -6.63
C ASP A 595 21.06 -8.50 -8.07
N GLN A 596 22.20 -9.09 -8.41
CA GLN A 596 22.69 -9.12 -9.80
C GLN A 596 21.77 -9.93 -10.72
N ALA A 597 21.25 -11.07 -10.26
CA ALA A 597 20.31 -11.89 -11.03
C ALA A 597 18.99 -11.15 -11.29
N ARG A 598 18.47 -10.40 -10.30
CA ARG A 598 17.27 -9.53 -10.48
C ARG A 598 17.49 -8.47 -11.55
N ALA A 599 18.63 -7.78 -11.52
CA ALA A 599 18.94 -6.75 -12.51
C ALA A 599 19.03 -7.32 -13.93
N ARG A 600 19.55 -8.56 -14.08
CA ARG A 600 19.59 -9.28 -15.37
C ARG A 600 18.19 -9.63 -15.88
N VAL A 601 17.28 -10.09 -15.02
CA VAL A 601 15.88 -10.36 -15.42
C VAL A 601 15.19 -9.09 -15.90
N GLU A 602 15.33 -7.98 -15.18
CA GLU A 602 14.74 -6.69 -15.59
C GLU A 602 15.29 -6.20 -16.95
N GLN A 603 16.58 -6.43 -17.20
CA GLN A 603 17.19 -6.12 -18.49
C GLN A 603 16.67 -7.04 -19.62
N ALA A 604 16.56 -8.35 -19.38
CA ALA A 604 16.05 -9.31 -20.35
C ALA A 604 14.56 -9.09 -20.67
N GLU A 605 13.74 -8.69 -19.69
CA GLU A 605 12.33 -8.33 -19.87
C GLU A 605 12.17 -7.11 -20.78
N ARG A 606 12.96 -6.05 -20.54
CA ARG A 606 12.98 -4.86 -21.41
C ARG A 606 13.39 -5.19 -22.84
N ARG A 607 14.39 -6.07 -23.01
CA ARG A 607 14.83 -6.55 -24.33
C ARG A 607 13.76 -7.37 -25.04
N THR A 608 13.05 -8.23 -24.32
CA THR A 608 11.97 -9.05 -24.89
C THR A 608 10.78 -8.19 -25.34
N ALA A 609 10.38 -7.21 -24.52
CA ALA A 609 9.33 -6.27 -24.90
C ALA A 609 9.71 -5.44 -26.15
N ALA A 610 10.97 -5.01 -26.24
CA ALA A 610 11.47 -4.28 -27.39
C ALA A 610 11.59 -5.16 -28.65
N ALA A 611 12.07 -6.40 -28.52
CA ALA A 611 12.14 -7.36 -29.64
C ALA A 611 10.74 -7.70 -30.18
N ARG A 612 9.74 -7.82 -29.29
CA ARG A 612 8.34 -7.99 -29.69
C ARG A 612 7.81 -6.78 -30.45
N ALA A 613 8.12 -5.57 -29.99
CA ALA A 613 7.72 -4.35 -30.70
C ALA A 613 8.33 -4.26 -32.11
N LEU A 614 9.55 -4.76 -32.32
CA LEU A 614 10.16 -4.85 -33.66
C LEU A 614 9.47 -5.88 -34.55
N ALA A 615 9.15 -7.07 -34.03
CA ALA A 615 8.40 -8.10 -34.76
C ALA A 615 7.00 -7.60 -35.17
N ASP A 616 6.31 -6.92 -34.25
CA ASP A 616 5.02 -6.30 -34.53
C ASP A 616 5.16 -5.16 -35.57
N ALA A 617 6.26 -4.39 -35.54
CA ALA A 617 6.54 -3.36 -36.54
C ALA A 617 6.73 -3.95 -37.95
N GLU A 618 7.44 -5.08 -38.08
CA GLU A 618 7.60 -5.78 -39.35
C GLU A 618 6.25 -6.26 -39.91
N SER A 619 5.40 -6.86 -39.08
CA SER A 619 4.03 -7.24 -39.47
C SER A 619 3.19 -6.05 -39.92
N VAL A 620 3.24 -4.92 -39.19
CA VAL A 620 2.53 -3.70 -39.57
C VAL A 620 3.09 -3.14 -40.89
N GLN A 621 4.40 -3.22 -41.12
CA GLN A 621 5.03 -2.77 -42.36
C GLN A 621 4.59 -3.61 -43.56
N GLU A 622 4.46 -4.93 -43.42
CA GLU A 622 3.89 -5.80 -44.47
C GLU A 622 2.44 -5.41 -44.81
N GLN A 623 1.62 -5.13 -43.79
CA GLN A 623 0.25 -4.67 -44.00
C GLN A 623 0.20 -3.31 -44.71
N ILE A 624 1.10 -2.37 -44.36
CA ILE A 624 1.21 -1.07 -45.05
C ILE A 624 1.55 -1.29 -46.53
N LEU A 625 2.48 -2.19 -46.85
CA LEU A 625 2.84 -2.49 -48.24
C LEU A 625 1.66 -3.11 -49.01
N ALA A 626 0.93 -4.06 -48.41
CA ALA A 626 -0.24 -4.67 -49.03
C ALA A 626 -1.38 -3.66 -49.27
N LEU A 627 -1.61 -2.71 -48.36
CA LEU A 627 -2.60 -1.65 -48.55
C LEU A 627 -2.19 -0.66 -49.64
N ARG A 628 -0.89 -0.36 -49.77
CA ARG A 628 -0.37 0.47 -50.89
C ARG A 628 -0.63 -0.18 -52.24
N ASP A 629 -0.33 -1.47 -52.37
CA ASP A 629 -0.65 -2.24 -53.58
C ASP A 629 -2.16 -2.25 -53.89
N SER A 630 -3.02 -2.28 -52.86
CA SER A 630 -4.48 -2.21 -53.04
C SER A 630 -4.94 -0.84 -53.54
N ILE A 631 -4.32 0.26 -53.09
CA ILE A 631 -4.61 1.61 -53.60
C ILE A 631 -4.26 1.70 -55.07
N ASP A 632 -3.07 1.21 -55.46
CA ASP A 632 -2.61 1.23 -56.85
C ASP A 632 -3.53 0.39 -57.76
N ARG A 633 -4.03 -0.76 -57.29
CA ARG A 633 -5.00 -1.57 -58.04
C ARG A 633 -6.34 -0.84 -58.23
N HIS A 634 -6.88 -0.24 -57.17
CA HIS A 634 -8.15 0.50 -57.27
C HIS A 634 -8.04 1.73 -58.17
N GLU A 635 -6.89 2.40 -58.19
CA GLU A 635 -6.62 3.53 -59.08
C GLU A 635 -6.57 3.09 -60.55
N ASN A 636 -5.83 2.01 -60.85
CA ASN A 636 -5.79 1.42 -62.19
C ASN A 636 -7.16 0.92 -62.67
N ASP A 637 -7.95 0.30 -61.79
CA ASP A 637 -9.29 -0.19 -62.12
C ASP A 637 -10.23 0.97 -62.50
N ARG A 638 -10.18 2.10 -61.77
CA ARG A 638 -10.98 3.29 -62.08
C ARG A 638 -10.55 3.97 -63.37
N ASP A 639 -9.25 4.09 -63.61
CA ASP A 639 -8.71 4.65 -64.85
C ASP A 639 -9.15 3.84 -66.08
N SER A 640 -9.27 2.51 -65.94
CA SER A 640 -9.75 1.63 -67.01
C SER A 640 -11.27 1.70 -67.27
N LEU A 641 -12.05 2.08 -66.25
CA LEU A 641 -13.52 2.14 -66.29
C LEU A 641 -14.02 3.47 -66.87
N ALA A 642 -13.28 4.56 -66.67
CA ALA A 642 -13.64 5.92 -67.09
C ALA A 642 -14.06 6.05 -68.57
N PRO A 643 -13.33 5.53 -69.57
CA PRO A 643 -13.74 5.65 -70.98
C PRO A 643 -14.97 4.79 -71.33
N GLN A 644 -15.16 3.65 -70.68
CA GLN A 644 -16.31 2.75 -70.91
C GLN A 644 -17.61 3.37 -70.42
N LEU A 645 -17.55 4.03 -69.25
CA LEU A 645 -18.69 4.72 -68.67
C LEU A 645 -19.14 5.92 -69.51
N GLN A 646 -18.19 6.65 -70.11
CA GLN A 646 -18.51 7.78 -71.00
C GLN A 646 -19.19 7.31 -72.29
N ALA A 647 -18.69 6.24 -72.92
CA ALA A 647 -19.29 5.69 -74.14
C ALA A 647 -20.71 5.12 -73.90
N ALA A 648 -20.95 4.47 -72.75
CA ALA A 648 -22.26 3.95 -72.38
C ALA A 648 -23.30 5.05 -72.14
N LYS A 649 -22.88 6.23 -71.64
CA LYS A 649 -23.75 7.40 -71.46
C LYS A 649 -24.23 7.97 -72.79
N GLU A 650 -23.32 8.12 -73.75
CA GLU A 650 -23.63 8.66 -75.09
C GLU A 650 -24.52 7.71 -75.91
N SER A 651 -24.32 6.39 -75.80
CA SER A 651 -25.12 5.37 -76.50
C SER A 651 -26.57 5.28 -75.98
N ALA A 652 -26.77 5.41 -74.67
CA ALA A 652 -28.10 5.37 -74.06
C ALA A 652 -28.97 6.60 -74.42
N GLU A 653 -28.35 7.76 -74.68
CA GLU A 653 -29.06 8.98 -75.10
C GLU A 653 -29.53 8.90 -76.56
N ALA A 654 -28.74 8.32 -77.46
CA ALA A 654 -29.11 8.15 -78.87
C ALA A 654 -30.24 7.13 -79.07
N ALA A 655 -30.22 6.01 -78.33
CA ALA A 655 -31.22 4.94 -78.41
C ALA A 655 -32.61 5.40 -77.92
N ALA A 656 -32.65 6.29 -76.93
CA ALA A 656 -33.90 6.86 -76.39
C ALA A 656 -34.64 7.75 -77.39
N GLY A 657 -33.95 8.39 -78.35
CA GLY A 657 -34.56 9.25 -79.37
C GLY A 657 -35.30 8.50 -80.48
N GLN A 658 -34.87 7.28 -80.81
CA GLN A 658 -35.45 6.49 -81.92
C GLN A 658 -36.68 5.68 -81.52
N GLN A 659 -36.78 5.25 -80.26
CA GLN A 659 -37.95 4.56 -79.70
C GLN A 659 -39.20 5.46 -79.70
N LEU A 660 -39.03 6.76 -79.42
CA LEU A 660 -40.12 7.71 -79.23
C LEU A 660 -40.95 7.99 -80.49
N VAL A 661 -40.34 7.94 -81.68
CA VAL A 661 -41.02 8.20 -82.97
C VAL A 661 -41.76 6.97 -83.51
N ARG A 662 -41.30 5.76 -83.18
CA ARG A 662 -41.94 4.49 -83.54
C ARG A 662 -43.19 4.23 -82.72
N ASP A 663 -43.08 4.40 -81.40
CA ASP A 663 -44.14 4.07 -80.45
C ASP A 663 -45.39 4.96 -80.66
N GLU A 664 -45.27 6.13 -81.28
CA GLU A 664 -46.41 6.99 -81.64
C GLU A 664 -47.23 6.47 -82.82
N ARG A 665 -46.62 5.74 -83.77
CA ARG A 665 -47.28 5.35 -85.04
C ARG A 665 -47.83 3.92 -84.99
N LEU A 666 -47.12 3.01 -84.33
CA LEU A 666 -47.61 1.66 -84.04
C LEU A 666 -48.78 1.70 -83.04
N LYS A 667 -48.73 2.61 -82.04
CA LYS A 667 -49.84 2.85 -81.10
C LYS A 667 -51.15 3.17 -81.80
N ASN A 668 -51.15 3.91 -82.89
CA ASN A 668 -52.40 4.33 -83.52
C ASN A 668 -53.10 3.21 -84.30
N LEU A 669 -52.35 2.32 -84.97
CA LEU A 669 -52.93 1.22 -85.75
C LEU A 669 -53.20 -0.01 -84.88
N GLU A 670 -52.26 -0.36 -83.98
CA GLU A 670 -52.49 -1.39 -82.97
C GLU A 670 -53.55 -0.99 -81.96
N ALA A 671 -53.76 0.30 -81.64
CA ALA A 671 -54.91 0.70 -80.84
C ALA A 671 -56.22 0.28 -81.49
N THR A 672 -56.34 0.30 -82.82
CA THR A 672 -57.60 -0.04 -83.51
C THR A 672 -57.79 -1.55 -83.68
N ARG A 673 -56.74 -2.33 -84.01
CA ARG A 673 -56.84 -3.81 -84.04
C ARG A 673 -56.93 -4.40 -82.65
N ARG A 674 -56.08 -3.94 -81.72
CA ARG A 674 -56.25 -4.28 -80.31
C ARG A 674 -57.64 -3.86 -79.92
N ASP A 675 -58.16 -2.66 -80.17
CA ASP A 675 -59.53 -2.37 -79.72
C ASP A 675 -60.57 -3.41 -80.15
N HIS A 676 -60.45 -4.14 -81.27
CA HIS A 676 -61.34 -5.26 -81.62
C HIS A 676 -60.87 -6.68 -81.23
N GLU A 677 -59.58 -7.03 -81.39
CA GLU A 677 -58.96 -8.27 -80.86
C GLU A 677 -58.96 -8.25 -79.34
N ARG A 678 -58.46 -7.17 -78.73
CA ARG A 678 -58.67 -6.81 -77.33
C ARG A 678 -60.14 -6.87 -77.01
N ILE A 679 -61.14 -6.37 -77.76
CA ILE A 679 -62.52 -6.63 -77.30
C ILE A 679 -62.87 -8.14 -77.32
N LEU A 680 -62.39 -8.95 -78.26
CA LEU A 680 -62.77 -10.37 -78.35
C LEU A 680 -61.97 -11.35 -77.53
N ASP A 681 -60.66 -11.24 -77.57
CA ASP A 681 -59.77 -11.82 -76.60
C ASP A 681 -60.08 -11.20 -75.23
N ASP A 682 -60.45 -9.93 -75.08
CA ASP A 682 -61.00 -9.44 -73.80
C ASP A 682 -62.27 -10.18 -73.51
N LEU A 683 -63.19 -10.53 -74.41
CA LEU A 683 -64.42 -11.23 -74.01
C LEU A 683 -64.19 -12.74 -73.78
N ALA A 684 -63.38 -13.41 -74.60
CA ALA A 684 -63.05 -14.85 -74.53
C ALA A 684 -61.95 -15.14 -73.50
N ALA A 685 -60.90 -14.32 -73.47
CA ALA A 685 -60.01 -14.24 -72.32
C ALA A 685 -60.74 -13.65 -71.13
N ARG A 686 -61.76 -12.77 -71.18
CA ARG A 686 -62.56 -12.45 -69.96
C ARG A 686 -63.35 -13.66 -69.51
N ARG A 687 -63.89 -14.49 -70.41
CA ARG A 687 -64.56 -15.74 -70.01
C ARG A 687 -63.60 -16.74 -69.39
N LEU A 688 -62.47 -17.01 -70.06
CA LEU A 688 -61.41 -17.88 -69.53
C LEU A 688 -60.83 -17.29 -68.25
N THR A 689 -60.55 -15.98 -68.22
CA THR A 689 -60.13 -15.20 -67.05
C THR A 689 -61.18 -15.26 -65.97
N LEU A 690 -62.48 -15.23 -66.24
CA LEU A 690 -63.52 -15.31 -65.22
C LEU A 690 -63.61 -16.73 -64.63
N LEU A 691 -63.41 -17.78 -65.41
CA LEU A 691 -63.35 -19.17 -64.94
C LEU A 691 -62.02 -19.50 -64.23
N GLU A 692 -60.91 -18.99 -64.74
CA GLU A 692 -59.60 -19.01 -64.09
C GLU A 692 -59.58 -18.09 -62.86
N GLU A 693 -60.30 -16.98 -62.85
CA GLU A 693 -60.55 -16.08 -61.72
C GLU A 693 -61.37 -16.84 -60.69
N GLN A 694 -62.47 -17.50 -61.07
CA GLN A 694 -63.24 -18.37 -60.17
C GLN A 694 -62.40 -19.49 -59.56
N THR A 695 -61.52 -20.13 -60.34
CA THR A 695 -60.65 -21.20 -59.84
C THR A 695 -59.51 -20.64 -58.97
N SER A 696 -58.93 -19.50 -59.35
CA SER A 696 -57.86 -18.79 -58.61
C SER A 696 -58.37 -18.01 -57.41
N LEU A 697 -59.69 -17.78 -57.30
CA LEU A 697 -60.32 -17.32 -56.07
C LEU A 697 -60.05 -18.31 -54.94
N ASP A 698 -59.86 -19.61 -55.22
CA ASP A 698 -59.42 -20.63 -54.24
C ASP A 698 -60.09 -20.48 -52.86
N LEU A 699 -61.43 -20.43 -52.89
CA LEU A 699 -62.26 -20.17 -51.70
C LEU A 699 -62.00 -21.20 -50.59
N THR A 700 -61.58 -22.42 -50.96
CA THR A 700 -61.22 -23.48 -50.01
C THR A 700 -60.00 -23.09 -49.17
N THR A 701 -58.92 -22.61 -49.81
CA THR A 701 -57.74 -22.13 -49.09
C THR A 701 -58.03 -20.85 -48.32
N ARG A 702 -58.86 -19.94 -48.85
CA ARG A 702 -59.27 -18.71 -48.12
C ARG A 702 -60.08 -19.02 -46.86
N ALA A 703 -61.02 -19.96 -46.93
CA ALA A 703 -61.81 -20.41 -45.79
C ALA A 703 -60.90 -21.09 -44.75
N THR A 704 -59.94 -21.89 -45.19
CA THR A 704 -58.95 -22.52 -44.30
C THR A 704 -58.05 -21.49 -43.61
N ALA A 705 -57.65 -20.41 -44.30
CA ALA A 705 -56.84 -19.34 -43.75
C ALA A 705 -57.60 -18.45 -42.75
N TRP A 706 -58.91 -18.27 -42.93
CA TRP A 706 -59.78 -17.59 -41.96
C TRP A 706 -60.09 -18.49 -40.74
N GLY A 707 -60.36 -19.77 -40.99
CA GLY A 707 -60.58 -20.80 -39.97
C GLY A 707 -62.04 -21.09 -39.64
N THR A 708 -62.99 -20.27 -40.10
CA THR A 708 -64.44 -20.47 -39.89
C THR A 708 -65.28 -20.18 -41.14
N ALA A 709 -66.61 -20.12 -41.01
CA ALA A 709 -67.54 -19.91 -42.14
C ALA A 709 -67.55 -18.45 -42.65
N PRO A 710 -67.90 -18.20 -43.92
CA PRO A 710 -68.00 -16.85 -44.50
C PRO A 710 -68.92 -15.89 -43.73
N ALA A 711 -70.03 -16.39 -43.16
CA ALA A 711 -70.97 -15.59 -42.36
C ALA A 711 -70.33 -15.03 -41.07
N GLU A 712 -69.41 -15.77 -40.46
CA GLU A 712 -68.68 -15.31 -39.27
C GLU A 712 -67.56 -14.32 -39.63
N ALA A 713 -67.00 -14.42 -40.84
CA ALA A 713 -66.09 -13.41 -41.37
C ALA A 713 -66.81 -12.07 -41.57
N GLU A 714 -68.05 -12.10 -42.07
CA GLU A 714 -68.89 -10.93 -42.25
C GLU A 714 -69.26 -10.28 -40.91
N GLU A 715 -69.67 -11.07 -39.91
CA GLU A 715 -69.90 -10.59 -38.54
C GLU A 715 -68.65 -9.95 -37.92
N PHE A 716 -67.47 -10.55 -38.15
CA PHE A 716 -66.20 -9.98 -37.68
C PHE A 716 -65.88 -8.63 -38.31
N ILE A 717 -66.06 -8.47 -39.63
CA ILE A 717 -65.83 -7.18 -40.31
C ILE A 717 -66.83 -6.14 -39.82
N LEU A 718 -68.12 -6.48 -39.66
CA LEU A 718 -69.15 -5.57 -39.14
C LEU A 718 -68.87 -5.11 -37.70
N GLY A 719 -68.11 -5.89 -36.92
CA GLY A 719 -67.65 -5.51 -35.59
C GLY A 719 -66.47 -4.53 -35.56
N LEU A 720 -65.83 -4.23 -36.70
CA LEU A 720 -64.71 -3.28 -36.79
C LEU A 720 -65.21 -1.83 -36.91
N PRO A 721 -64.36 -0.81 -36.63
CA PRO A 721 -64.68 0.60 -36.85
C PRO A 721 -65.02 0.90 -38.32
N ASP A 722 -65.89 1.88 -38.58
CA ASP A 722 -66.39 2.25 -39.93
C ASP A 722 -65.27 2.41 -40.97
N ASP A 723 -64.14 2.99 -40.60
CA ASP A 723 -63.00 3.20 -41.50
C ASP A 723 -62.32 1.87 -41.89
N ALA A 724 -62.30 0.90 -40.98
CA ALA A 724 -61.72 -0.42 -41.18
C ALA A 724 -62.66 -1.36 -41.97
N GLN A 725 -63.98 -1.18 -41.83
CA GLN A 725 -64.98 -1.90 -42.64
C GLN A 725 -64.85 -1.58 -44.13
N ARG A 726 -64.56 -0.31 -44.46
CA ARG A 726 -64.46 0.17 -45.85
C ARG A 726 -63.17 -0.23 -46.55
N ARG A 727 -62.16 -0.71 -45.82
CA ARG A 727 -60.86 -1.10 -46.39
C ARG A 727 -61.02 -2.28 -47.36
N THR A 728 -60.29 -2.22 -48.45
CA THR A 728 -60.18 -3.33 -49.42
C THR A 728 -59.19 -4.37 -48.93
N THR A 729 -59.22 -5.56 -49.52
CA THR A 729 -58.18 -6.57 -49.29
C THR A 729 -56.77 -6.02 -49.57
N ALA A 730 -56.58 -5.18 -50.60
CA ALA A 730 -55.28 -4.60 -50.94
C ALA A 730 -54.78 -3.61 -49.88
N ASP A 731 -55.69 -2.81 -49.30
CA ASP A 731 -55.37 -1.92 -48.18
C ASP A 731 -54.91 -2.73 -46.97
N TRP A 732 -55.57 -3.85 -46.68
CA TRP A 732 -55.17 -4.74 -45.60
C TRP A 732 -53.85 -5.48 -45.88
N ASN A 733 -53.56 -5.86 -47.13
CA ASN A 733 -52.26 -6.41 -47.53
C ASN A 733 -51.13 -5.41 -47.29
N HIS A 734 -51.31 -4.15 -47.73
CA HIS A 734 -50.35 -3.09 -47.49
C HIS A 734 -50.19 -2.80 -45.99
N GLN A 735 -51.29 -2.73 -45.24
CA GLN A 735 -51.29 -2.48 -43.80
C GLN A 735 -50.52 -3.59 -43.06
N ALA A 736 -50.81 -4.86 -43.33
CA ALA A 736 -50.15 -6.00 -42.69
C ALA A 736 -48.64 -6.05 -43.02
N CYS A 737 -48.26 -5.84 -44.29
CA CYS A 737 -46.85 -5.78 -44.69
C CYS A 737 -46.12 -4.58 -44.08
N THR A 738 -46.74 -3.40 -44.05
CA THR A 738 -46.14 -2.19 -43.45
C THR A 738 -45.96 -2.34 -41.94
N GLN A 739 -46.94 -2.92 -41.25
CA GLN A 739 -46.84 -3.17 -39.82
C GLN A 739 -45.79 -4.24 -39.52
N LEU A 740 -45.64 -5.28 -40.36
CA LEU A 740 -44.55 -6.25 -40.21
C LEU A 740 -43.18 -5.66 -40.52
N ASP A 741 -43.06 -4.76 -41.51
CA ASP A 741 -41.84 -3.99 -41.73
C ASP A 741 -41.46 -3.14 -40.50
N ASP A 742 -42.45 -2.53 -39.85
CA ASP A 742 -42.26 -1.81 -38.60
C ASP A 742 -41.80 -2.74 -37.46
N VAL A 743 -42.39 -3.94 -37.34
CA VAL A 743 -41.94 -4.94 -36.37
C VAL A 743 -40.49 -5.36 -36.64
N ILE A 744 -40.13 -5.64 -37.90
CA ILE A 744 -38.76 -6.04 -38.28
C ILE A 744 -37.76 -4.93 -37.94
N ARG A 745 -38.08 -3.67 -38.28
CA ARG A 745 -37.24 -2.51 -37.95
C ARG A 745 -37.07 -2.32 -36.45
N ARG A 746 -38.12 -2.59 -35.67
CA ARG A 746 -38.07 -2.49 -34.20
C ARG A 746 -37.29 -3.66 -33.59
N CYS A 747 -37.46 -4.89 -34.06
CA CYS A 747 -36.68 -6.03 -33.57
C CYS A 747 -35.20 -5.94 -33.94
N PHE A 748 -34.89 -5.45 -35.16
CA PHE A 748 -33.55 -5.46 -35.74
C PHE A 748 -33.19 -4.09 -36.35
N PRO A 749 -32.96 -3.05 -35.51
CA PRO A 749 -32.65 -1.70 -36.00
C PRO A 749 -31.33 -1.63 -36.78
N ASN A 750 -30.37 -2.51 -36.46
CA ASN A 750 -29.04 -2.56 -37.08
C ASN A 750 -28.84 -3.81 -37.94
N ALA A 751 -29.87 -4.27 -38.66
CA ALA A 751 -29.88 -5.49 -39.49
C ALA A 751 -28.77 -5.55 -40.57
N ARG A 752 -27.52 -5.73 -40.16
CA ARG A 752 -26.32 -5.72 -41.03
C ARG A 752 -25.52 -7.01 -40.96
N SER A 753 -25.79 -7.92 -40.01
CA SER A 753 -25.07 -9.19 -39.88
C SER A 753 -26.01 -10.39 -39.75
N ARG A 754 -25.55 -11.55 -40.24
CA ARG A 754 -26.24 -12.85 -40.11
C ARG A 754 -26.22 -13.39 -38.67
N GLU A 755 -25.38 -12.83 -37.80
CA GLU A 755 -25.19 -13.28 -36.42
C GLU A 755 -26.27 -12.73 -35.46
N GLU A 756 -26.90 -11.60 -35.80
CA GLU A 756 -27.91 -10.94 -34.94
C GLU A 756 -29.35 -11.44 -35.18
N ILE A 757 -29.61 -12.09 -36.32
CA ILE A 757 -30.95 -12.51 -36.75
C ILE A 757 -31.04 -14.04 -36.67
N PRO A 758 -32.08 -14.63 -36.05
CA PRO A 758 -32.28 -16.08 -36.08
C PRO A 758 -32.23 -16.63 -37.51
N THR A 759 -31.57 -17.79 -37.70
CA THR A 759 -31.28 -18.34 -39.05
C THR A 759 -32.55 -18.50 -39.90
N GLU A 760 -33.63 -19.02 -39.31
CA GLU A 760 -34.93 -19.15 -39.98
C GLU A 760 -35.50 -17.79 -40.43
N LEU A 761 -35.36 -16.76 -39.61
CA LEU A 761 -35.84 -15.41 -39.92
C LEU A 761 -34.97 -14.76 -41.00
N PHE A 762 -33.65 -14.96 -40.96
CA PHE A 762 -32.72 -14.44 -41.96
C PHE A 762 -33.03 -14.97 -43.36
N GLU A 763 -33.37 -16.26 -43.48
CA GLU A 763 -33.75 -16.88 -44.75
C GLU A 763 -35.07 -16.33 -45.29
N ILE A 764 -36.09 -16.14 -44.43
CA ILE A 764 -37.37 -15.54 -44.82
C ILE A 764 -37.18 -14.08 -45.27
N LEU A 765 -36.28 -13.33 -44.62
CA LEU A 765 -36.03 -11.93 -44.94
C LEU A 765 -35.22 -11.76 -46.23
N ASN A 766 -34.10 -12.49 -46.38
CA ASN A 766 -33.06 -12.23 -47.38
C ASN A 766 -32.93 -13.28 -48.49
N GLY A 767 -33.82 -14.26 -48.56
CA GLY A 767 -33.84 -15.24 -49.64
C GLY A 767 -34.05 -14.61 -51.04
N PRO A 768 -33.86 -15.38 -52.13
CA PRO A 768 -34.08 -14.92 -53.51
C PRO A 768 -35.50 -14.34 -53.72
N ASP A 769 -36.50 -14.99 -53.11
CA ASP A 769 -37.90 -14.55 -53.03
C ASP A 769 -38.26 -14.05 -51.60
N GLY A 770 -37.28 -13.51 -50.88
CA GLY A 770 -37.42 -13.10 -49.48
C GLY A 770 -38.22 -11.80 -49.29
N TRP A 771 -38.56 -11.49 -48.05
CA TRP A 771 -39.36 -10.33 -47.68
C TRP A 771 -38.80 -8.99 -48.19
N THR A 772 -37.48 -8.79 -48.19
CA THR A 772 -36.87 -7.51 -48.60
C THR A 772 -36.87 -7.31 -50.11
N ASN A 773 -36.61 -8.36 -50.88
CA ASN A 773 -36.47 -8.32 -52.34
C ASN A 773 -37.76 -8.67 -53.09
N GLY A 774 -38.74 -9.26 -52.40
CA GLY A 774 -40.00 -9.71 -52.96
C GLY A 774 -41.00 -8.58 -53.22
N THR A 775 -41.86 -8.79 -54.23
CA THR A 775 -43.01 -7.94 -54.51
C THR A 775 -44.05 -8.01 -53.38
N LEU A 776 -45.04 -7.10 -53.36
CA LEU A 776 -46.12 -7.13 -52.35
C LEU A 776 -46.82 -8.50 -52.29
N GLY A 777 -47.06 -9.15 -53.42
CA GLY A 777 -47.66 -10.48 -53.47
C GLY A 777 -46.80 -11.56 -52.81
N THR A 778 -45.50 -11.55 -53.09
CA THR A 778 -44.51 -12.44 -52.45
C THR A 778 -44.48 -12.21 -50.93
N ARG A 779 -44.46 -10.94 -50.49
CA ARG A 779 -44.47 -10.58 -49.06
C ARG A 779 -45.73 -11.07 -48.36
N VAL A 780 -46.91 -10.86 -48.96
CA VAL A 780 -48.20 -11.33 -48.42
C VAL A 780 -48.19 -12.83 -48.16
N GLY A 781 -47.59 -13.64 -49.06
CA GLY A 781 -47.44 -15.08 -48.85
C GLY A 781 -46.53 -15.47 -47.68
N LEU A 782 -45.55 -14.64 -47.33
CA LEU A 782 -44.60 -14.86 -46.23
C LEU A 782 -45.12 -14.36 -44.87
N VAL A 783 -46.18 -13.54 -44.83
CA VAL A 783 -46.76 -12.97 -43.61
C VAL A 783 -47.01 -14.01 -42.50
N PRO A 784 -47.63 -15.18 -42.75
CA PRO A 784 -47.85 -16.18 -41.70
C PRO A 784 -46.56 -16.78 -41.13
N ALA A 785 -45.54 -16.98 -41.98
CA ALA A 785 -44.24 -17.52 -41.55
C ALA A 785 -43.46 -16.49 -40.72
N LEU A 786 -43.47 -15.23 -41.13
CA LEU A 786 -42.89 -14.11 -40.39
C LEU A 786 -43.56 -13.89 -39.04
N HIS A 787 -44.90 -13.89 -39.00
CA HIS A 787 -45.64 -13.78 -37.74
C HIS A 787 -45.23 -14.86 -36.73
N ARG A 788 -45.16 -16.13 -37.15
CA ARG A 788 -44.76 -17.22 -36.27
C ARG A 788 -43.33 -17.06 -35.76
N THR A 789 -42.40 -16.76 -36.66
CA THR A 789 -40.97 -16.66 -36.32
C THR A 789 -40.69 -15.47 -35.40
N LEU A 790 -41.26 -14.29 -35.71
CA LEU A 790 -41.15 -13.08 -34.88
C LEU A 790 -41.85 -13.26 -33.52
N SER A 791 -43.01 -13.91 -33.49
CA SER A 791 -43.73 -14.19 -32.24
C SER A 791 -42.92 -15.14 -31.35
N SER A 792 -42.32 -16.18 -31.92
CA SER A 792 -41.48 -17.12 -31.17
C SER A 792 -40.24 -16.42 -30.59
N HIS A 793 -39.55 -15.62 -31.41
CA HIS A 793 -38.39 -14.85 -30.99
C HIS A 793 -38.74 -13.86 -29.86
N LEU A 794 -39.79 -13.05 -30.02
CA LEU A 794 -40.17 -12.06 -29.01
C LEU A 794 -40.67 -12.68 -27.70
N ALA A 795 -41.32 -13.86 -27.76
CA ALA A 795 -41.78 -14.60 -26.59
C ALA A 795 -40.60 -15.18 -25.79
N GLN A 796 -39.56 -15.72 -26.46
CA GLN A 796 -38.35 -16.19 -25.78
C GLN A 796 -37.65 -15.08 -24.98
N HIS A 797 -37.69 -13.84 -25.48
CA HIS A 797 -37.07 -12.70 -24.81
C HIS A 797 -37.95 -12.03 -23.74
N GLU A 798 -39.26 -12.33 -23.65
CA GLU A 798 -40.17 -11.64 -22.74
C GLU A 798 -39.87 -11.92 -21.26
N THR A 799 -39.67 -13.19 -20.91
CA THR A 799 -39.29 -13.56 -19.54
C THR A 799 -37.93 -12.97 -19.16
N PHE A 800 -36.97 -13.00 -20.09
CA PHE A 800 -35.65 -12.42 -19.87
C PHE A 800 -35.71 -10.90 -19.67
N ASP A 801 -36.46 -10.20 -20.50
CA ASP A 801 -36.67 -8.74 -20.41
C ASP A 801 -37.28 -8.35 -19.05
N SER A 802 -38.30 -9.08 -18.58
CA SER A 802 -38.94 -8.81 -17.29
C SER A 802 -37.99 -9.00 -16.10
N LEU A 803 -37.16 -10.06 -16.13
CA LEU A 803 -36.16 -10.33 -15.10
C LEU A 803 -35.05 -9.28 -15.13
N GLN A 804 -34.58 -8.89 -16.32
CA GLN A 804 -33.60 -7.82 -16.50
C GLN A 804 -34.11 -6.48 -15.95
N GLN A 805 -35.36 -6.09 -16.22
CA GLN A 805 -35.95 -4.87 -15.66
C GLN A 805 -35.98 -4.88 -14.13
N GLN A 806 -36.38 -6.00 -13.51
CA GLN A 806 -36.38 -6.13 -12.06
C GLN A 806 -34.95 -6.05 -11.48
N GLN A 807 -33.98 -6.68 -12.14
CA GLN A 807 -32.57 -6.61 -11.74
C GLN A 807 -32.01 -5.18 -11.84
N ILE A 808 -32.28 -4.47 -12.94
CA ILE A 808 -31.87 -3.08 -13.13
C ILE A 808 -32.49 -2.19 -12.04
N ALA A 809 -33.79 -2.33 -11.76
CA ALA A 809 -34.46 -1.57 -10.72
C ALA A 809 -33.85 -1.81 -9.32
N SER A 810 -33.58 -3.08 -8.97
CA SER A 810 -32.93 -3.43 -7.70
C SER A 810 -31.52 -2.86 -7.60
N GLN A 811 -30.72 -2.98 -8.67
CA GLN A 811 -29.35 -2.46 -8.72
C GLN A 811 -29.30 -0.93 -8.66
N ARG A 812 -30.28 -0.24 -9.28
CA ARG A 812 -30.43 1.22 -9.18
C ARG A 812 -30.72 1.64 -7.75
N ALA A 813 -31.63 0.94 -7.07
CA ALA A 813 -31.97 1.21 -5.67
C ALA A 813 -30.77 1.00 -4.74
N GLU A 814 -30.01 -0.09 -4.91
CA GLU A 814 -28.82 -0.39 -4.12
C GLU A 814 -27.73 0.67 -4.29
N ARG A 815 -27.43 1.05 -5.53
CA ARG A 815 -26.41 2.09 -5.83
C ARG A 815 -26.83 3.47 -5.32
N ASN A 816 -28.11 3.85 -5.45
CA ASN A 816 -28.61 5.07 -4.85
C ASN A 816 -28.50 5.05 -3.32
N ALA A 817 -28.84 3.93 -2.67
CA ALA A 817 -28.65 3.78 -1.23
C ALA A 817 -27.16 3.83 -0.81
N ALA A 818 -26.24 3.37 -1.66
CA ALA A 818 -24.80 3.52 -1.43
C ALA A 818 -24.35 4.99 -1.54
N LEU A 819 -24.87 5.73 -2.53
CA LEU A 819 -24.58 7.16 -2.70
C LEU A 819 -25.12 7.99 -1.53
N GLU A 820 -26.34 7.72 -1.06
CA GLU A 820 -26.91 8.42 0.10
C GLU A 820 -26.11 8.15 1.37
N ARG A 821 -25.71 6.89 1.63
CA ARG A 821 -24.81 6.57 2.76
C ARG A 821 -23.47 7.30 2.68
N ALA A 822 -22.90 7.43 1.48
CA ALA A 822 -21.66 8.18 1.29
C ALA A 822 -21.85 9.69 1.56
N ARG A 823 -22.99 10.26 1.14
CA ARG A 823 -23.36 11.66 1.41
C ARG A 823 -23.58 11.92 2.90
N GLU A 824 -24.27 11.02 3.60
CA GLU A 824 -24.46 11.09 5.06
C GLU A 824 -23.10 11.04 5.78
N GLY A 825 -22.24 10.07 5.42
CA GLY A 825 -20.89 9.95 5.98
C GLY A 825 -20.02 11.19 5.72
N LEU A 826 -20.13 11.81 4.54
CA LEU A 826 -19.47 13.08 4.24
C LEU A 826 -20.01 14.23 5.12
N GLY A 827 -21.33 14.33 5.27
CA GLY A 827 -21.96 15.36 6.10
C GLY A 827 -21.56 15.26 7.58
N GLU A 828 -21.51 14.05 8.13
CA GLU A 828 -21.04 13.80 9.50
C GLU A 828 -19.56 14.16 9.67
N ALA A 829 -18.71 13.76 8.72
CA ALA A 829 -17.28 14.06 8.74
C ALA A 829 -17.02 15.56 8.63
N GLU A 830 -17.71 16.28 7.74
CA GLU A 830 -17.57 17.73 7.59
C GLU A 830 -18.03 18.50 8.84
N SER A 831 -19.14 18.09 9.45
CA SER A 831 -19.64 18.68 10.70
C SER A 831 -18.64 18.48 11.85
N THR A 832 -18.13 17.26 12.00
CA THR A 832 -17.16 16.88 13.04
C THR A 832 -15.84 17.63 12.86
N ALA A 833 -15.29 17.66 11.64
CA ALA A 833 -14.06 18.38 11.33
C ALA A 833 -14.22 19.89 11.57
N ARG A 834 -15.36 20.48 11.20
CA ARG A 834 -15.63 21.91 11.43
C ARG A 834 -15.72 22.24 12.92
N ALA A 835 -16.44 21.43 13.70
CA ALA A 835 -16.54 21.61 15.15
C ALA A 835 -15.18 21.49 15.85
N HIS A 836 -14.40 20.48 15.46
CA HIS A 836 -13.05 20.27 15.99
C HIS A 836 -12.10 21.44 15.65
N ARG A 837 -12.10 21.92 14.40
CA ARG A 837 -11.29 23.08 13.97
C ARG A 837 -11.63 24.34 14.77
N ALA A 838 -12.91 24.64 14.97
CA ALA A 838 -13.33 25.80 15.74
C ALA A 838 -12.86 25.70 17.21
N SER A 839 -13.08 24.53 17.83
CA SER A 839 -12.62 24.27 19.19
C SER A 839 -11.09 24.35 19.32
N LEU A 840 -10.36 23.81 18.36
CA LEU A 840 -8.90 23.83 18.33
C LEU A 840 -8.36 25.25 18.15
N ALA A 841 -8.92 26.04 17.23
CA ALA A 841 -8.50 27.43 17.04
C ALA A 841 -8.68 28.26 18.31
N ASP A 842 -9.81 28.08 19.01
CA ASP A 842 -10.05 28.72 20.30
C ASP A 842 -9.09 28.21 21.39
N GLY A 843 -8.79 26.91 21.41
CA GLY A 843 -7.78 26.30 22.28
C GLY A 843 -6.38 26.87 22.08
N ILE A 844 -5.92 26.97 20.82
CA ILE A 844 -4.63 27.57 20.44
C ILE A 844 -4.58 29.03 20.89
N LYS A 845 -5.61 29.84 20.60
CA LYS A 845 -5.68 31.24 21.03
C LYS A 845 -5.63 31.39 22.55
N ALA A 846 -6.30 30.50 23.29
CA ALA A 846 -6.28 30.50 24.74
C ALA A 846 -4.88 30.16 25.29
N ARG A 847 -4.22 29.13 24.75
CA ARG A 847 -2.84 28.77 25.15
C ARG A 847 -1.85 29.88 24.82
N LEU A 848 -1.86 30.41 23.60
CA LEU A 848 -0.97 31.52 23.23
C LEU A 848 -1.19 32.78 24.08
N ARG A 849 -2.43 33.02 24.54
CA ARG A 849 -2.71 34.09 25.51
C ARG A 849 -2.03 33.83 26.85
N LEU A 850 -2.08 32.60 27.38
CA LEU A 850 -1.40 32.23 28.62
C LEU A 850 0.12 32.36 28.49
N VAL A 851 0.70 31.87 27.38
CA VAL A 851 2.13 32.04 27.07
C VAL A 851 2.50 33.52 27.05
N SER A 852 1.68 34.36 26.42
CA SER A 852 1.91 35.81 26.38
C SER A 852 1.87 36.47 27.77
N GLN A 853 1.02 35.99 28.67
CA GLN A 853 0.91 36.52 30.04
C GLN A 853 2.11 36.10 30.90
N GLU A 854 2.51 34.83 30.84
CA GLU A 854 3.70 34.35 31.56
C GLU A 854 4.98 34.97 30.99
N PHE A 855 5.04 35.23 29.68
CA PHE A 855 6.18 35.91 29.06
C PHE A 855 6.31 37.36 29.54
N ASP A 856 5.19 38.10 29.65
CA ASP A 856 5.19 39.44 30.23
C ASP A 856 5.65 39.42 31.69
N ARG A 857 5.10 38.49 32.48
CA ARG A 857 5.41 38.33 33.91
C ARG A 857 6.88 38.03 34.16
N LEU A 858 7.43 37.02 33.47
CA LEU A 858 8.85 36.66 33.57
C LEU A 858 9.73 37.81 33.09
N ASP A 859 9.29 38.55 32.08
CA ASP A 859 10.09 39.66 31.60
C ASP A 859 10.21 40.78 32.63
N GLN A 860 9.10 41.19 33.23
CA GLN A 860 9.08 42.26 34.24
C GLN A 860 9.78 41.85 35.54
N GLN A 861 9.59 40.60 35.99
CA GLN A 861 10.17 40.09 37.24
C GLN A 861 11.70 40.03 37.18
N TYR A 862 12.26 39.76 36.00
CA TYR A 862 13.69 39.54 35.80
C TYR A 862 14.32 40.60 34.90
N GLY A 863 14.15 41.88 35.25
CA GLY A 863 14.92 43.01 34.69
C GLY A 863 14.47 43.58 33.34
N GLY A 864 13.36 43.10 32.77
CA GLY A 864 12.76 43.63 31.55
C GLY A 864 11.64 44.65 31.80
N TYR A 865 11.12 45.25 30.72
CA TYR A 865 10.08 46.30 30.77
C TYR A 865 8.70 45.83 30.27
N GLY A 866 8.54 44.54 30.01
CA GLY A 866 7.30 43.90 29.57
C GLY A 866 7.36 43.37 28.14
N ALA A 867 6.64 42.28 27.90
CA ALA A 867 6.66 41.51 26.67
C ALA A 867 5.27 40.95 26.32
N LYS A 868 5.01 40.65 25.04
CA LYS A 868 3.75 40.09 24.57
C LYS A 868 3.93 39.28 23.28
N LEU A 869 2.93 38.47 22.96
CA LEU A 869 2.84 37.76 21.68
C LEU A 869 1.75 38.37 20.79
N GLU A 870 2.01 38.41 19.49
CA GLU A 870 1.02 38.69 18.45
C GLU A 870 0.84 37.44 17.59
N TYR A 871 -0.39 36.97 17.43
CA TYR A 871 -0.73 35.70 16.80
C TYR A 871 -2.03 35.82 16.01
N PRO A 872 -1.99 36.23 14.73
CA PRO A 872 -3.18 36.28 13.89
C PRO A 872 -3.71 34.87 13.63
N GLU A 873 -5.04 34.69 13.66
CA GLU A 873 -5.70 33.43 13.33
C GLU A 873 -5.66 33.20 11.81
N PRO A 874 -5.02 32.11 11.32
CA PRO A 874 -4.94 31.80 9.90
C PRO A 874 -6.15 30.98 9.43
N ASP A 875 -6.48 31.10 8.14
CA ASP A 875 -7.50 30.24 7.52
C ASP A 875 -7.09 28.76 7.55
N PRO A 876 -8.02 27.83 7.84
CA PRO A 876 -7.74 26.40 7.84
C PRO A 876 -7.43 25.89 6.42
N PRO A 877 -6.45 24.99 6.23
CA PRO A 877 -6.09 24.51 4.90
C PRO A 877 -7.13 23.52 4.36
N ALA A 878 -7.50 23.66 3.09
CA ALA A 878 -8.46 22.78 2.42
C ALA A 878 -7.89 21.40 2.02
N GLU A 879 -6.57 21.30 1.87
CA GLU A 879 -5.89 20.06 1.44
C GLU A 879 -5.52 19.19 2.65
N PRO A 880 -5.69 17.84 2.58
CA PRO A 880 -5.48 16.94 3.71
C PRO A 880 -4.02 16.91 4.20
N ASP A 881 -3.05 17.12 3.32
CA ASP A 881 -1.63 16.98 3.63
C ASP A 881 -0.95 18.31 4.03
N LYS A 882 -1.64 19.45 3.90
CA LYS A 882 -1.05 20.76 4.22
C LYS A 882 -1.17 21.08 5.71
N PRO A 883 -0.06 21.32 6.44
CA PRO A 883 -0.15 21.63 7.87
C PRO A 883 -0.87 22.97 8.09
N TRP A 884 -1.65 23.08 9.16
CA TRP A 884 -2.31 24.33 9.57
C TRP A 884 -1.27 25.29 10.19
N ARG A 885 -0.81 26.25 9.39
CA ARG A 885 0.34 27.11 9.76
C ARG A 885 -0.08 28.33 10.57
N TRP A 886 0.05 28.23 11.88
CA TRP A 886 -0.02 29.39 12.78
C TRP A 886 1.30 30.15 12.83
N THR A 887 1.23 31.44 13.14
CA THR A 887 2.41 32.31 13.26
C THR A 887 2.37 33.09 14.56
N VAL A 888 3.52 33.22 15.21
CA VAL A 888 3.66 33.97 16.47
C VAL A 888 4.80 34.98 16.32
N THR A 889 4.51 36.23 16.65
CA THR A 889 5.48 37.33 16.65
C THR A 889 5.66 37.86 18.07
N PRO A 890 6.77 37.52 18.76
CA PRO A 890 7.11 38.11 20.04
C PRO A 890 7.42 39.60 19.91
N LYS A 891 6.93 40.40 20.86
CA LYS A 891 7.22 41.84 20.97
C LYS A 891 7.57 42.19 22.41
N TRP A 892 8.54 43.07 22.63
CA TRP A 892 8.90 43.55 23.97
C TRP A 892 9.30 45.01 23.98
N ARG A 893 9.31 45.61 25.17
CA ARG A 893 9.75 46.98 25.39
C ARG A 893 11.27 47.03 25.64
N ARG A 894 11.95 48.02 25.05
CA ARG A 894 13.41 48.23 25.25
C ARG A 894 13.73 49.22 26.37
N SER A 895 12.75 50.01 26.79
CA SER A 895 12.84 50.97 27.87
C SER A 895 11.51 51.04 28.61
N GLU A 896 11.55 51.49 29.85
CA GLU A 896 10.34 51.75 30.65
C GLU A 896 9.42 52.74 29.90
N GLY A 897 8.13 52.40 29.79
CA GLY A 897 7.13 53.22 29.07
C GLY A 897 7.24 53.25 27.54
N GLY A 898 8.22 52.58 26.92
CA GLY A 898 8.40 52.55 25.46
C GLY A 898 7.38 51.67 24.69
N PRO A 899 7.29 51.80 23.35
CA PRO A 899 6.42 50.96 22.53
C PRO A 899 6.95 49.51 22.43
N TYR A 900 6.03 48.57 22.20
CA TYR A 900 6.38 47.17 21.92
C TYR A 900 7.05 47.04 20.55
N SER A 901 8.31 46.64 20.54
CA SER A 901 9.08 46.38 19.32
C SER A 901 9.07 44.89 19.01
N ALA A 902 8.88 44.54 17.74
CA ALA A 902 8.99 43.15 17.30
C ALA A 902 10.42 42.62 17.43
N PHE A 903 10.53 41.31 17.63
CA PHE A 903 11.81 40.62 17.83
C PHE A 903 12.81 40.77 16.69
N ASN A 904 12.32 41.00 15.46
CA ASN A 904 13.12 41.12 14.23
C ASN A 904 13.73 42.53 14.03
N VAL A 905 13.41 43.49 14.89
CA VAL A 905 14.04 44.81 14.85
C VAL A 905 15.48 44.71 15.36
N LYS A 906 16.46 45.19 14.58
CA LYS A 906 17.89 45.13 14.91
C LYS A 906 18.14 45.53 16.39
N GLY A 907 18.69 44.61 17.18
CA GLY A 907 18.81 44.72 18.64
C GLY A 907 20.12 44.15 19.16
N ASN A 908 20.34 44.30 20.47
CA ASN A 908 21.47 43.68 21.16
C ASN A 908 21.23 42.16 21.25
N THR A 909 22.11 41.35 20.66
CA THR A 909 22.02 39.88 20.64
C THR A 909 21.86 39.29 22.05
N ALA A 910 22.50 39.88 23.07
CA ALA A 910 22.39 39.42 24.45
C ALA A 910 20.96 39.57 25.01
N GLN A 911 20.27 40.67 24.68
CA GLN A 911 18.86 40.83 25.05
C GLN A 911 17.96 39.85 24.30
N MET A 912 18.31 39.48 23.07
CA MET A 912 17.50 38.55 22.29
C MET A 912 17.57 37.14 22.84
N ASP A 913 18.75 36.67 23.24
CA ASP A 913 18.94 35.38 23.89
C ASP A 913 18.21 35.33 25.23
N GLU A 914 18.28 36.41 26.02
CA GLU A 914 17.53 36.56 27.27
C GLU A 914 16.01 36.45 27.06
N LYS A 915 15.46 37.15 26.05
CA LYS A 915 14.02 37.06 25.73
C LYS A 915 13.64 35.69 25.17
N ALA A 916 14.49 35.06 24.38
CA ALA A 916 14.24 33.72 23.86
C ALA A 916 14.14 32.70 25.01
N VAL A 917 15.04 32.79 26.00
CA VAL A 917 14.99 31.97 27.23
C VAL A 917 13.70 32.19 28.01
N LYS A 918 13.33 33.46 28.25
CA LYS A 918 12.09 33.81 28.95
C LYS A 918 10.85 33.31 28.20
N LEU A 919 10.86 33.36 26.86
CA LEU A 919 9.77 32.85 26.03
C LEU A 919 9.64 31.32 26.12
N VAL A 920 10.75 30.59 26.10
CA VAL A 920 10.75 29.12 26.30
C VAL A 920 10.21 28.77 27.68
N CYS A 921 10.67 29.46 28.73
CA CYS A 921 10.17 29.25 30.09
C CYS A 921 8.67 29.59 30.20
N ALA A 922 8.23 30.68 29.56
CA ALA A 922 6.82 31.07 29.54
C ALA A 922 5.95 30.03 28.82
N ALA A 923 6.42 29.49 27.70
CA ALA A 923 5.71 28.46 26.94
C ALA A 923 5.59 27.16 27.74
N ALA A 924 6.68 26.73 28.36
CA ALA A 924 6.72 25.62 29.31
C ALA A 924 5.73 25.79 30.48
N LEU A 925 5.70 26.96 31.11
CA LEU A 925 4.82 27.24 32.25
C LEU A 925 3.35 27.35 31.84
N ALA A 926 3.06 27.94 30.68
CA ALA A 926 1.70 28.09 30.17
C ALA A 926 1.08 26.76 29.68
N GLY A 927 1.90 25.73 29.44
CA GLY A 927 1.45 24.36 29.19
C GLY A 927 0.66 23.74 30.34
N GLY A 928 0.62 24.37 31.52
CA GLY A 928 -0.35 24.07 32.58
C GLY A 928 -0.14 22.75 33.31
N SER A 929 1.01 22.10 33.15
CA SER A 929 1.34 20.91 33.93
C SER A 929 2.05 21.33 35.23
N ASP A 930 1.50 21.00 36.40
CA ASP A 930 2.23 20.99 37.69
C ASP A 930 3.37 19.94 37.71
N ARG A 931 3.53 19.22 36.60
CA ARG A 931 4.52 18.18 36.39
C ARG A 931 5.93 18.79 36.27
N PRO A 932 6.95 18.13 36.83
CA PRO A 932 8.32 18.59 36.69
C PRO A 932 8.78 18.65 35.23
N LEU A 933 9.45 19.73 34.84
CA LEU A 933 10.04 19.89 33.51
C LEU A 933 11.57 19.89 33.59
N LEU A 934 12.23 19.29 32.59
CA LEU A 934 13.67 19.36 32.41
C LEU A 934 14.03 20.27 31.23
N LEU A 935 14.81 21.33 31.46
CA LEU A 935 15.37 22.19 30.42
C LEU A 935 16.87 21.91 30.29
N ILE A 936 17.35 21.46 29.13
CA ILE A 936 18.76 21.19 28.88
C ILE A 936 19.33 22.26 27.95
N LEU A 937 20.47 22.86 28.31
CA LEU A 937 21.15 23.94 27.58
C LEU A 937 22.61 23.54 27.29
N ASP A 938 22.92 23.09 26.08
CA ASP A 938 24.30 22.90 25.62
C ASP A 938 24.99 24.26 25.40
N GLU A 939 26.31 24.30 25.58
CA GLU A 939 27.13 25.51 25.38
C GLU A 939 26.64 26.79 26.09
N LEU A 940 26.07 26.65 27.29
CA LEU A 940 25.60 27.75 28.12
C LEU A 940 26.70 28.82 28.25
N GLY A 941 26.45 30.00 27.67
CA GLY A 941 27.39 31.14 27.66
C GLY A 941 27.93 31.62 26.32
N ARG A 942 27.80 30.83 25.25
CA ARG A 942 28.46 31.09 23.96
C ARG A 942 28.15 32.46 23.34
N ASN A 943 26.89 32.91 23.42
CA ASN A 943 26.42 34.15 22.82
C ASN A 943 26.24 35.32 23.81
N LEU A 944 26.58 35.10 25.09
CA LEU A 944 26.40 36.10 26.15
C LEU A 944 27.68 36.93 26.37
N GLY A 945 27.53 38.26 26.49
CA GLY A 945 28.61 39.15 26.92
C GLY A 945 29.06 38.89 28.37
N SER A 946 30.28 39.27 28.72
CA SER A 946 30.90 38.95 30.03
C SER A 946 30.12 39.43 31.25
N GLN A 947 29.37 40.54 31.15
CA GLN A 947 28.48 41.05 32.22
C GLN A 947 27.18 40.24 32.34
N HIS A 948 26.58 39.82 31.21
CA HIS A 948 25.29 39.12 31.18
C HIS A 948 25.36 37.62 31.53
N ARG A 949 26.55 37.02 31.56
CA ARG A 949 26.72 35.59 31.91
C ARG A 949 26.38 35.29 33.37
N ARG A 950 26.75 36.19 34.29
CA ARG A 950 26.42 36.02 35.72
C ARG A 950 24.92 36.17 35.94
N GLU A 951 24.31 37.15 35.29
CA GLU A 951 22.86 37.41 35.34
C GLU A 951 22.07 36.24 34.78
N ALA A 952 22.52 35.63 33.68
CA ALA A 952 21.87 34.45 33.09
C ALA A 952 21.89 33.23 34.03
N VAL A 953 23.03 32.91 34.64
CA VAL A 953 23.15 31.78 35.60
C VAL A 953 22.23 31.98 36.80
N ALA A 954 22.18 33.20 37.35
CA ALA A 954 21.27 33.55 38.44
C ALA A 954 19.80 33.46 38.01
N LEU A 955 19.48 33.91 36.80
CA LEU A 955 18.12 33.84 36.25
C LEU A 955 17.62 32.39 36.12
N PHE A 956 18.43 31.48 35.57
CA PHE A 956 18.05 30.07 35.42
C PHE A 956 17.86 29.37 36.75
N GLU A 957 18.70 29.71 37.73
CA GLU A 957 18.56 29.18 39.07
C GLU A 957 17.29 29.69 39.76
N GLN A 958 16.96 30.98 39.64
CA GLN A 958 15.76 31.56 40.22
C GLN A 958 14.49 31.01 39.57
N ILE A 959 14.43 30.95 38.24
CA ILE A 959 13.29 30.37 37.50
C ILE A 959 13.10 28.90 37.89
N GLY A 960 14.18 28.12 37.98
CA GLY A 960 14.10 26.71 38.35
C GLY A 960 13.81 26.46 39.83
N ARG A 961 14.12 27.41 40.73
CA ARG A 961 13.74 27.32 42.15
C ARG A 961 12.26 27.62 42.36
N ASP A 962 11.77 28.68 41.74
CA ASP A 962 10.41 29.18 41.96
C ASP A 962 9.35 28.34 41.24
N ARG A 963 9.76 27.47 40.31
CA ARG A 963 8.89 26.64 39.47
C ARG A 963 9.39 25.20 39.49
N ASN A 964 8.54 24.24 39.12
CA ASN A 964 8.90 22.82 39.06
C ASN A 964 9.80 22.50 37.83
N ILE A 965 10.87 23.26 37.62
CA ILE A 965 11.75 23.21 36.44
C ILE A 965 13.18 22.93 36.88
N THR A 966 13.79 21.87 36.34
CA THR A 966 15.22 21.59 36.48
C THR A 966 15.93 22.07 35.23
N VAL A 967 16.92 22.95 35.36
CA VAL A 967 17.72 23.45 34.24
C VAL A 967 19.09 22.78 34.28
N ILE A 968 19.52 22.11 33.22
CA ILE A 968 20.85 21.51 33.09
C ILE A 968 21.64 22.26 32.03
N GLY A 969 22.69 22.97 32.42
CA GLY A 969 23.54 23.75 31.50
C GLY A 969 24.94 23.16 31.33
N ALA A 970 25.35 22.80 30.11
CA ALA A 970 26.74 22.49 29.81
C ALA A 970 27.54 23.78 29.60
N LEU A 971 28.53 24.02 30.46
CA LEU A 971 29.24 25.28 30.53
C LEU A 971 30.36 25.40 29.49
N GLN A 972 30.57 26.63 29.04
CA GLN A 972 31.84 27.08 28.44
C GLN A 972 32.92 27.29 29.52
N ASP A 973 34.19 27.18 29.13
CA ASP A 973 35.34 27.13 30.06
C ASP A 973 35.45 28.37 30.95
N ASP A 974 35.11 29.53 30.40
CA ASP A 974 35.21 30.82 31.07
C ASP A 974 34.03 31.12 32.03
N MET A 975 33.01 30.25 32.05
CA MET A 975 31.84 30.33 32.93
C MET A 975 31.93 29.49 34.19
N GLU A 976 32.85 28.52 34.25
CA GLU A 976 32.98 27.58 35.37
C GLU A 976 33.08 28.28 36.73
N ARG A 977 33.83 29.38 36.82
CA ARG A 977 34.02 30.18 38.04
C ARG A 977 32.73 30.80 38.59
N TYR A 978 31.72 31.04 37.75
CA TYR A 978 30.45 31.63 38.14
C TYR A 978 29.42 30.56 38.51
N ALA A 979 29.51 29.39 37.88
CA ALA A 979 28.58 28.29 38.12
C ALA A 979 28.69 27.70 39.53
N LEU A 980 29.91 27.52 40.06
CA LEU A 980 30.14 26.94 41.40
C LEU A 980 29.39 27.66 42.54
N ALA A 981 29.19 28.98 42.43
CA ALA A 981 28.54 29.78 43.46
C ALA A 981 27.01 29.87 43.30
N SER A 982 26.47 29.54 42.12
CA SER A 982 25.07 29.79 41.76
C SER A 982 24.31 28.55 41.30
N SER A 983 24.98 27.43 41.04
CA SER A 983 24.32 26.16 40.69
C SER A 983 23.94 25.38 41.94
N ARG A 984 22.77 24.76 41.93
CA ARG A 984 22.33 23.80 42.97
C ARG A 984 23.19 22.55 42.97
N LEU A 985 23.61 22.12 41.78
CA LEU A 985 24.50 20.99 41.56
C LEU A 985 25.52 21.32 40.47
N TYR A 986 26.77 21.04 40.77
CA TYR A 986 27.89 21.17 39.85
C TYR A 986 28.48 19.79 39.55
N VAL A 987 28.56 19.43 38.27
CA VAL A 987 29.10 18.17 37.76
C VAL A 987 30.29 18.47 36.85
N LYS A 988 31.48 17.93 37.15
CA LYS A 988 32.67 18.03 36.31
C LYS A 988 33.05 16.66 35.75
N LEU A 989 32.95 16.52 34.43
CA LEU A 989 33.44 15.37 33.69
C LEU A 989 34.95 15.54 33.44
N ARG A 990 35.75 14.50 33.74
CA ARG A 990 37.22 14.58 33.66
C ARG A 990 37.82 13.48 32.81
N ARG A 991 38.66 13.87 31.86
CA ARG A 991 39.52 13.00 31.06
C ARG A 991 40.94 13.54 31.11
N SER A 992 41.80 12.91 31.91
CA SER A 992 43.14 13.43 32.18
C SER A 992 44.16 13.17 31.07
N SER A 993 43.87 12.26 30.13
CA SER A 993 44.77 11.93 29.02
C SER A 993 43.98 11.42 27.81
N ASP A 994 44.53 11.63 26.61
CA ASP A 994 44.00 11.07 25.37
C ASP A 994 44.16 9.55 25.26
N THR A 995 44.97 8.93 26.12
CA THR A 995 45.14 7.47 26.20
C THR A 995 44.03 6.76 26.99
N MET A 996 43.13 7.51 27.63
CA MET A 996 41.99 6.94 28.37
C MET A 996 40.76 6.80 27.46
N ALA A 997 40.18 5.60 27.41
CA ALA A 997 38.95 5.33 26.67
C ALA A 997 37.72 6.00 27.32
N TYR A 998 37.61 5.91 28.64
CA TYR A 998 36.52 6.51 29.42
C TYR A 998 37.02 7.61 30.36
N ASN A 999 36.08 8.46 30.78
CA ASN A 999 36.30 9.48 31.78
C ASN A 999 36.62 8.87 33.16
N GLN A 1000 37.31 9.65 33.99
CA GLN A 1000 37.42 9.36 35.42
C GLN A 1000 36.10 9.61 36.14
N ALA A 1001 36.04 9.16 37.41
CA ALA A 1001 34.92 9.48 38.30
C ALA A 1001 34.62 11.00 38.29
N PRO A 1002 33.37 11.39 37.99
CA PRO A 1002 32.97 12.79 37.88
C PRO A 1002 33.03 13.47 39.25
N VAL A 1003 33.47 14.73 39.26
CA VAL A 1003 33.38 15.54 40.48
C VAL A 1003 31.98 16.10 40.57
N VAL A 1004 31.24 15.68 41.58
CA VAL A 1004 29.86 16.15 41.80
C VAL A 1004 29.82 16.89 43.13
N LYS A 1005 29.36 18.14 43.13
CA LYS A 1005 29.25 18.99 44.33
C LYS A 1005 27.90 19.69 44.36
N GLY A 1006 27.17 19.56 45.47
CA GLY A 1006 26.04 20.45 45.77
C GLY A 1006 26.53 21.80 46.27
N ASN A 1007 25.70 22.83 46.18
CA ASN A 1007 25.90 24.07 46.94
C ASN A 1007 25.71 23.81 48.46
N GLU A 1008 25.89 24.83 49.30
CA GLU A 1008 25.82 24.68 50.76
C GLU A 1008 24.52 24.01 51.24
N ASP A 1009 23.37 24.37 50.65
CA ASP A 1009 22.06 23.82 51.02
C ASP A 1009 21.86 22.36 50.59
N TYR A 1010 22.51 21.92 49.51
CA TYR A 1010 22.28 20.59 48.90
C TYR A 1010 23.48 19.63 49.04
N ALA A 1011 24.58 20.04 49.65
CA ALA A 1011 25.77 19.21 49.82
C ALA A 1011 25.47 17.90 50.56
N ALA A 1012 24.72 17.94 51.66
CA ALA A 1012 24.33 16.75 52.42
C ALA A 1012 23.43 15.81 51.60
N ARG A 1013 22.49 16.37 50.83
CA ARG A 1013 21.59 15.59 49.96
C ARG A 1013 22.34 14.88 48.85
N VAL A 1014 23.30 15.56 48.21
CA VAL A 1014 24.13 14.98 47.16
C VAL A 1014 24.96 13.81 47.70
N GLU A 1015 25.51 13.92 48.91
CA GLU A 1015 26.30 12.84 49.50
C GLU A 1015 25.45 11.65 49.95
N LEU A 1016 24.25 11.89 50.47
CA LEU A 1016 23.25 10.86 50.73
C LEU A 1016 22.90 10.10 49.46
N LEU A 1017 22.55 10.80 48.37
CA LEU A 1017 22.21 10.17 47.09
C LEU A 1017 23.41 9.44 46.47
N ARG A 1018 24.63 9.99 46.59
CA ARG A 1018 25.85 9.31 46.13
C ARG A 1018 26.04 7.98 46.86
N THR A 1019 25.89 7.98 48.19
CA THR A 1019 26.03 6.78 49.02
C THR A 1019 24.96 5.76 48.67
N TRP A 1020 23.71 6.19 48.50
CA TRP A 1020 22.60 5.32 48.13
C TRP A 1020 22.73 4.72 46.72
N LEU A 1021 23.05 5.54 45.70
CA LEU A 1021 23.25 5.03 44.34
C LEU A 1021 24.42 4.04 44.23
N THR A 1022 25.35 4.06 45.18
CA THR A 1022 26.49 3.12 45.26
C THR A 1022 26.28 2.00 46.28
N SER A 1023 25.17 2.00 47.04
CA SER A 1023 24.87 0.99 48.05
C SER A 1023 24.17 -0.24 47.49
N TYR A 1024 23.46 -0.13 46.37
CA TYR A 1024 22.72 -1.27 45.81
C TYR A 1024 23.65 -2.43 45.46
N ARG A 1025 23.41 -3.55 46.12
CA ARG A 1025 23.98 -4.86 45.81
C ARG A 1025 22.81 -5.65 45.28
N GLY A 1026 22.59 -5.65 43.96
CA GLY A 1026 21.61 -6.57 43.37
C GLY A 1026 21.85 -8.00 43.86
N PRO A 1027 20.85 -8.91 43.76
CA PRO A 1027 21.08 -10.31 44.06
C PRO A 1027 22.29 -10.76 43.24
N THR A 1028 23.35 -11.15 43.94
CA THR A 1028 24.66 -11.43 43.36
C THR A 1028 24.49 -12.55 42.33
N PRO A 1029 24.72 -12.35 41.03
CA PRO A 1029 25.10 -13.48 40.20
C PRO A 1029 26.50 -13.85 40.67
N THR A 1030 26.62 -14.99 41.32
CA THR A 1030 27.88 -15.52 41.86
C THR A 1030 28.88 -15.71 40.73
N LEU A 1031 29.67 -14.68 40.43
CA LEU A 1031 30.88 -14.78 39.63
C LEU A 1031 32.05 -14.61 40.59
N GLU A 1032 32.58 -15.73 41.08
CA GLU A 1032 33.85 -15.77 41.78
C GLU A 1032 35.00 -15.40 40.82
N LEU A 1033 35.36 -14.12 40.77
CA LEU A 1033 36.64 -13.72 40.22
C LEU A 1033 37.74 -13.97 41.27
N ALA A 1034 38.62 -14.93 40.97
CA ALA A 1034 39.77 -15.25 41.79
C ALA A 1034 40.73 -14.04 41.87
N THR A 1035 41.05 -13.64 43.09
CA THR A 1035 42.03 -12.62 43.42
C THR A 1035 43.43 -13.02 42.94
N LEU A 1036 44.03 -12.17 42.11
CA LEU A 1036 45.48 -12.15 41.88
C LEU A 1036 46.10 -11.10 42.80
N THR A 1037 47.00 -11.50 43.68
CA THR A 1037 48.21 -10.74 44.05
C THR A 1037 49.11 -11.57 44.99
N PRO A 1038 50.42 -11.31 45.03
CA PRO A 1038 51.24 -10.45 44.16
C PRO A 1038 52.03 -11.20 43.08
#